data_AF-A0A948PM98-F1
#
_entry.id   AF-A0A948PM98-F1
#
_cell.length_a   1.000
_cell.length_b   1.000
_cell.length_c   1.000
_cell.angle_alpha   90.00
_cell.angle_beta   90.00
_cell.angle_gamma   90.00
#
_symmetry.space_group_name_H-M   'P 1'
#
loop_
_entity.id
_entity.type
_entity.pdbx_description
1 polymer ?
#
loop_
_entity_poly.entity_id
_entity_poly.type
_entity_poly.pdbx_seq_one_letter_code
_entity_poly.pdbx_strand_id
1 'polypeptide(L)'
;MSIWGLHIIDVSIILFYVLVILWLGRRAGKKTKTTEDFYLAGRKLGKFYQFFLNFGCSTNADQAVAVTREIYRQGIGGMWIQFLVLFLTPFYWFTTFLFRRVRLTTIGDYFTERFRSKPLGGSFAVFILLLSILGGGVGYMVAGKTMMAMTPKPLEKCTQEERLSIEQFREYRELRDKAEEGLTPEEENRYFVLTEKNKKGDLKSFVSFIDPIIFYFIYALIVAVYTMMGGFRAAAITDAIQGVLIITFSLILIPIGLAKIGGFAGLHASVPDYMFELFGSVTMSEYAWYTILAMAMANLVSIVAVAPGMQTAGSAKNEMTARFGMIVGMFFKRFIMIFWALAGLLAIGLYFGQINDPDLIWGFMTRDLLFPGAIGLMLVGILAANMSTLDASAVSYSALFIKNIYAPLRPGRPDKHYLNIGRIAIVGTLLGGILVALYIDNLLDLFKYIISVPAIYGASVWLGFLWRRLTKTAVIIQVVLCLMIYAVIPNLFQGMDWARTNPAFLKETKAQVVTITTGALQRDVDEGRANRVGESIQKEHVIPPSGIFFEQVALTDPQNPDSPKRGFGRFNAELWVVSWFGVDFSGMKKAQLVAGRFFFDAIFPFVLLFLISFMTRPVPEKDLDRFFAVLHTPVQPTDEEDRRAVEDNIRNFERVKKRRVFPRSQWEIHWPRPVDYLGFFGSWVLVGVIIFLLWLMVNIR
;
A
#
# COMPACT_ATOMS: atom_id res chain seq x y z
N MET A 1 27.82 -15.45 -22.57
CA MET A 1 26.89 -16.59 -22.40
C MET A 1 25.65 -16.10 -21.68
N SER A 2 24.46 -16.43 -22.16
CA SER A 2 23.19 -16.07 -21.50
C SER A 2 22.41 -17.32 -21.08
N ILE A 3 21.78 -17.24 -19.91
CA ILE A 3 20.93 -18.28 -19.34
C ILE A 3 19.58 -17.61 -19.07
N TRP A 4 18.50 -18.15 -19.65
CA TRP A 4 17.14 -17.58 -19.56
C TRP A 4 17.01 -16.09 -19.95
N GLY A 5 17.85 -15.65 -20.90
CA GLY A 5 17.87 -14.25 -21.36
C GLY A 5 18.73 -13.31 -20.51
N LEU A 6 19.26 -13.77 -19.37
CA LEU A 6 20.16 -12.98 -18.52
C LEU A 6 21.62 -13.34 -18.78
N HIS A 7 22.54 -12.41 -18.53
CA HIS A 7 23.96 -12.72 -18.58
C HIS A 7 24.35 -13.64 -17.42
N ILE A 8 25.37 -14.48 -17.61
CA ILE A 8 25.82 -15.42 -16.57
C ILE A 8 26.21 -14.73 -15.25
N ILE A 9 26.72 -13.50 -15.33
CA ILE A 9 27.04 -12.66 -14.17
C ILE A 9 25.77 -12.30 -13.39
N ASP A 10 24.69 -11.92 -14.09
CA ASP A 10 23.42 -11.57 -13.45
C ASP A 10 22.85 -12.76 -12.67
N VAL A 11 22.85 -13.94 -13.31
CA VAL A 11 22.39 -15.20 -12.69
C VAL A 11 23.24 -15.56 -11.48
N SER A 12 24.56 -15.38 -11.56
CA SER A 12 25.47 -15.65 -10.44
C SER A 12 25.19 -14.74 -9.25
N ILE A 13 24.89 -13.46 -9.48
CA ILE A 13 24.51 -12.51 -8.42
C ILE A 13 23.21 -12.94 -7.72
N ILE A 14 22.20 -13.36 -8.49
CA ILE A 14 20.92 -13.85 -7.94
C ILE A 14 21.14 -15.10 -7.08
N LEU A 15 21.89 -16.08 -7.58
CA LEU A 15 22.19 -17.31 -6.84
C LEU A 15 22.97 -17.02 -5.56
N PHE A 16 23.98 -16.15 -5.64
CA PHE A 16 24.76 -15.73 -4.47
C PHE A 16 23.87 -15.08 -3.41
N TYR A 17 22.98 -14.17 -3.81
CA TYR A 17 22.02 -13.54 -2.90
C TYR A 17 21.14 -14.57 -2.18
N VAL A 18 20.55 -15.53 -2.91
CA VAL A 18 19.72 -16.58 -2.33
C VAL A 18 20.52 -17.41 -1.30
N LEU A 19 21.75 -17.79 -1.61
CA LEU A 19 22.62 -18.53 -0.69
C LEU A 19 22.91 -17.74 0.59
N VAL A 20 23.20 -16.43 0.48
CA VAL A 20 23.46 -15.55 1.62
C VAL A 20 22.22 -15.45 2.53
N ILE A 21 21.03 -15.25 1.96
CA ILE A 21 19.78 -15.16 2.74
C ILE A 21 19.49 -16.47 3.47
N LEU A 22 19.61 -17.61 2.79
CA LEU A 22 19.42 -18.93 3.42
C LEU A 22 20.43 -19.19 4.54
N TRP A 23 21.69 -18.80 4.33
CA TRP A 23 22.74 -18.91 5.35
C TRP A 23 22.44 -18.04 6.58
N LEU A 24 22.00 -16.80 6.38
CA LEU A 24 21.61 -15.89 7.46
C LEU A 24 20.39 -16.41 8.24
N GLY A 25 19.36 -16.89 7.53
CA GLY A 25 18.19 -17.51 8.14
C GLY A 25 18.58 -18.68 9.04
N ARG A 26 19.45 -19.57 8.55
CA ARG A 26 19.99 -20.70 9.35
C ARG A 26 20.79 -20.25 10.55
N ARG A 27 21.66 -19.24 10.40
CA ARG A 27 22.51 -18.72 11.48
C ARG A 27 21.67 -18.06 12.59
N ALA A 28 20.68 -17.26 12.22
CA ALA A 28 19.78 -16.60 13.15
C ALA A 28 18.85 -17.59 13.88
N GLY A 29 18.33 -18.59 13.16
CA GLY A 29 17.44 -19.63 13.70
C GLY A 29 18.02 -20.45 14.85
N LYS A 30 19.35 -20.59 14.94
CA LYS A 30 20.02 -21.25 16.08
C LYS A 30 19.73 -20.61 17.43
N LYS A 31 19.31 -19.33 17.45
CA LYS A 31 19.00 -18.58 18.67
C LYS A 31 17.50 -18.56 19.02
N THR A 32 16.65 -19.19 18.21
CA THR A 32 15.20 -19.09 18.35
C THR A 32 14.65 -20.33 19.07
N LYS A 33 14.37 -20.21 20.38
CA LYS A 33 13.92 -21.34 21.22
C LYS A 33 12.48 -21.19 21.72
N THR A 34 12.03 -19.96 21.95
CA THR A 34 10.69 -19.66 22.49
C THR A 34 9.80 -19.00 21.44
N THR A 35 8.50 -18.96 21.71
CA THR A 35 7.54 -18.18 20.89
C THR A 35 7.88 -16.68 20.87
N GLU A 36 8.39 -16.14 21.97
CA GLU A 36 8.83 -14.73 22.04
C GLU A 36 10.09 -14.47 21.21
N ASP A 37 11.06 -15.40 21.20
CA ASP A 37 12.21 -15.30 20.29
C ASP A 37 11.77 -15.32 18.83
N PHE A 38 10.81 -16.20 18.50
CA PHE A 38 10.36 -16.40 17.13
C PHE A 38 9.54 -15.21 16.62
N TYR A 39 8.62 -14.66 17.42
CA TYR A 39 7.72 -13.60 16.98
C TYR A 39 8.18 -12.19 17.32
N LEU A 40 9.00 -11.99 18.35
CA LEU A 40 9.41 -10.66 18.81
C LEU A 40 10.94 -10.48 18.85
N ALA A 41 11.70 -11.44 18.33
CA ALA A 41 13.16 -11.44 18.40
C ALA A 41 13.70 -11.27 19.84
N GLY A 42 12.94 -11.77 20.83
CA GLY A 42 13.24 -11.64 22.25
C GLY A 42 13.21 -10.20 22.76
N ARG A 43 12.51 -9.29 22.07
CA ARG A 43 12.39 -7.85 22.38
C ARG A 43 13.70 -7.11 22.54
N LYS A 44 14.75 -7.52 21.82
CA LYS A 44 16.12 -7.03 21.99
C LYS A 44 16.66 -6.27 20.78
N LEU A 45 15.83 -5.95 19.80
CA LEU A 45 16.30 -5.26 18.60
C LEU A 45 16.71 -3.81 18.91
N GLY A 46 17.92 -3.48 18.48
CA GLY A 46 18.49 -2.13 18.56
C GLY A 46 18.04 -1.21 17.44
N LYS A 47 18.47 0.07 17.50
CA LYS A 47 18.08 1.12 16.54
C LYS A 47 18.40 0.76 15.09
N PHE A 48 19.57 0.16 14.84
CA PHE A 48 20.00 -0.23 13.49
C PHE A 48 19.05 -1.23 12.84
N TYR A 49 18.75 -2.34 13.53
CA TYR A 49 17.81 -3.34 13.01
C TYR A 49 16.39 -2.80 12.91
N GLN A 50 15.95 -1.99 13.88
CA GLN A 50 14.64 -1.36 13.83
C GLN A 50 14.51 -0.37 12.65
N PHE A 51 15.56 0.37 12.31
CA PHE A 51 15.58 1.23 11.12
C PHE A 51 15.35 0.42 9.85
N PHE A 52 16.15 -0.63 9.63
CA PHE A 52 16.05 -1.43 8.41
C PHE A 52 14.77 -2.26 8.34
N LEU A 53 14.28 -2.78 9.46
CA LEU A 53 13.01 -3.50 9.53
C LEU A 53 11.83 -2.58 9.13
N ASN A 54 11.79 -1.34 9.65
CA ASN A 54 10.74 -0.40 9.27
C ASN A 54 10.92 0.13 7.85
N PHE A 55 12.16 0.35 7.40
CA PHE A 55 12.46 0.76 6.03
C PHE A 55 12.07 -0.31 5.01
N GLY A 56 12.51 -1.56 5.20
CA GLY A 56 12.24 -2.72 4.35
C GLY A 56 10.76 -3.08 4.30
N CYS A 57 10.11 -3.29 5.46
CA CYS A 57 8.67 -3.57 5.51
C CYS A 57 7.81 -2.45 4.89
N SER A 58 8.30 -1.20 4.89
CA SER A 58 7.59 -0.10 4.23
C SER A 58 7.88 -0.05 2.73
N THR A 59 8.96 -0.66 2.27
CA THR A 59 9.47 -0.59 0.90
C THR A 59 9.26 -1.92 0.19
N ASN A 60 8.15 -2.04 -0.52
CA ASN A 60 7.93 -3.18 -1.40
C ASN A 60 8.49 -2.91 -2.79
N ALA A 61 8.83 -3.98 -3.51
CA ALA A 61 9.34 -3.90 -4.87
C ALA A 61 8.35 -3.26 -5.85
N ASP A 62 7.05 -3.46 -5.62
CA ASP A 62 6.00 -2.86 -6.45
C ASP A 62 5.98 -1.35 -6.38
N GLN A 63 6.49 -0.75 -5.30
CA GLN A 63 6.36 0.68 -5.08
C GLN A 63 7.29 1.48 -6.00
N ALA A 64 8.48 0.98 -6.31
CA ALA A 64 9.38 1.64 -7.27
C ALA A 64 8.75 1.66 -8.67
N VAL A 65 8.20 0.52 -9.10
CA VAL A 65 7.49 0.40 -10.37
C VAL A 65 6.22 1.28 -10.36
N ALA A 66 5.42 1.22 -9.29
CA ALA A 66 4.17 1.96 -9.17
C ALA A 66 4.36 3.49 -9.10
N VAL A 67 5.41 3.99 -8.41
CA VAL A 67 5.76 5.42 -8.39
C VAL A 67 6.15 5.87 -9.79
N THR A 68 7.05 5.14 -10.45
CA THR A 68 7.53 5.44 -11.79
C THR A 68 6.39 5.43 -12.81
N ARG A 69 5.53 4.39 -12.75
CA ARG A 69 4.31 4.24 -13.53
C ARG A 69 3.36 5.42 -13.37
N GLU A 70 3.09 5.80 -12.12
CA GLU A 70 2.13 6.86 -11.84
C GLU A 70 2.63 8.21 -12.34
N ILE A 71 3.93 8.45 -12.20
CA ILE A 71 4.57 9.67 -12.71
C ILE A 71 4.62 9.68 -14.23
N TYR A 72 4.89 8.55 -14.86
CA TYR A 72 4.83 8.48 -16.33
C TYR A 72 3.42 8.80 -16.86
N ARG A 73 2.37 8.41 -16.13
CA ARG A 73 0.97 8.64 -16.54
C ARG A 73 0.47 10.06 -16.24
N GLN A 74 0.80 10.62 -15.07
CA GLN A 74 0.20 11.88 -14.58
C GLN A 74 1.22 12.99 -14.30
N GLY A 75 2.50 12.77 -14.58
CA GLY A 75 3.58 13.65 -14.17
C GLY A 75 3.84 13.58 -12.66
N ILE A 76 4.63 14.52 -12.16
CA ILE A 76 5.09 14.53 -10.77
C ILE A 76 3.95 14.65 -9.75
N GLY A 77 2.79 15.19 -10.14
CA GLY A 77 1.58 15.23 -9.31
C GLY A 77 1.10 13.85 -8.87
N GLY A 78 1.39 12.80 -9.64
CA GLY A 78 1.12 11.41 -9.27
C GLY A 78 1.82 10.96 -7.98
N MET A 79 2.86 11.68 -7.55
CA MET A 79 3.62 11.40 -6.33
C MET A 79 2.78 11.49 -5.06
N TRP A 80 1.72 12.30 -5.05
CA TRP A 80 0.91 12.53 -3.85
C TRP A 80 0.21 11.27 -3.32
N ILE A 81 -0.17 10.35 -4.21
CA ILE A 81 -0.75 9.06 -3.81
C ILE A 81 0.25 8.28 -2.94
N GLN A 82 1.53 8.33 -3.31
CA GLN A 82 2.61 7.59 -2.66
C GLN A 82 3.07 8.31 -1.39
N PHE A 83 2.92 9.64 -1.36
CA PHE A 83 3.19 10.50 -0.22
C PHE A 83 2.03 10.62 0.77
N LEU A 84 0.90 9.92 0.60
CA LEU A 84 -0.17 9.90 1.60
C LEU A 84 0.38 9.61 3.01
N VAL A 85 1.21 8.58 3.13
CA VAL A 85 1.81 8.17 4.41
C VAL A 85 2.84 9.18 4.94
N LEU A 86 3.39 10.08 4.11
CA LEU A 86 4.30 11.13 4.56
C LEU A 86 3.67 11.95 5.69
N PHE A 87 2.41 12.35 5.52
CA PHE A 87 1.65 13.12 6.52
C PHE A 87 1.25 12.31 7.76
N LEU A 88 1.26 10.98 7.68
CA LEU A 88 1.00 10.08 8.81
C LEU A 88 2.25 9.84 9.65
N THR A 89 3.44 9.96 9.06
CA THR A 89 4.70 9.62 9.73
C THR A 89 4.90 10.31 11.09
N PRO A 90 4.54 11.60 11.31
CA PRO A 90 4.67 12.21 12.63
C PRO A 90 3.82 11.51 13.70
N PHE A 91 2.63 11.01 13.33
CA PHE A 91 1.72 10.32 14.26
C PHE A 91 2.25 8.96 14.70
N TYR A 92 3.14 8.33 13.93
CA TYR A 92 3.78 7.08 14.35
C TYR A 92 4.63 7.23 15.61
N TRP A 93 5.08 8.45 15.93
CA TRP A 93 5.76 8.74 17.18
C TRP A 93 4.95 8.25 18.40
N PHE A 94 3.63 8.47 18.35
CA PHE A 94 2.71 8.07 19.39
C PHE A 94 2.26 6.62 19.24
N THR A 95 1.88 6.16 18.05
CA THR A 95 1.34 4.79 17.90
C THR A 95 2.38 3.72 18.20
N THR A 96 3.62 3.89 17.74
CA THR A 96 4.73 2.95 18.02
C THR A 96 5.03 2.88 19.52
N PHE A 97 4.89 4.00 20.22
CA PHE A 97 5.00 4.05 21.66
C PHE A 97 3.90 3.27 22.36
N LEU A 98 2.64 3.47 21.95
CA LEU A 98 1.50 2.76 22.51
C LEU A 98 1.67 1.24 22.30
N PHE A 99 2.06 0.82 21.09
CA PHE A 99 2.30 -0.57 20.74
C PHE A 99 3.42 -1.21 21.55
N ARG A 100 4.55 -0.50 21.75
CA ARG A 100 5.65 -1.05 22.55
C ARG A 100 5.27 -1.22 24.02
N ARG A 101 4.48 -0.31 24.58
CA ARG A 101 4.13 -0.28 26.01
C ARG A 101 3.07 -1.29 26.42
N VAL A 102 2.14 -1.66 25.54
CA VAL A 102 1.17 -2.71 25.90
C VAL A 102 1.80 -4.09 26.04
N ARG A 103 3.04 -4.29 25.58
CA ARG A 103 3.78 -5.56 25.68
C ARG A 103 3.06 -6.73 25.01
N LEU A 104 2.24 -6.45 24.00
CA LEU A 104 1.48 -7.46 23.26
C LEU A 104 2.24 -7.91 22.00
N THR A 105 1.86 -9.07 21.46
CA THR A 105 2.43 -9.59 20.22
C THR A 105 1.61 -9.13 19.03
N THR A 106 0.28 -9.13 19.15
CA THR A 106 -0.65 -8.87 18.04
C THR A 106 -1.74 -7.88 18.43
N ILE A 107 -2.31 -7.18 17.44
CA ILE A 107 -3.47 -6.31 17.66
C ILE A 107 -4.71 -7.12 18.12
N GLY A 108 -4.79 -8.42 17.77
CA GLY A 108 -5.82 -9.31 18.32
C GLY A 108 -5.70 -9.50 19.84
N ASP A 109 -4.47 -9.54 20.37
CA ASP A 109 -4.23 -9.58 21.81
C ASP A 109 -4.71 -8.28 22.45
N TYR A 110 -4.55 -7.14 21.76
CA TYR A 110 -5.06 -5.86 22.23
C TYR A 110 -6.57 -5.90 22.43
N PHE A 111 -7.34 -6.41 21.47
CA PHE A 111 -8.79 -6.55 21.64
C PHE A 111 -9.16 -7.50 22.78
N THR A 112 -8.37 -8.56 22.97
CA THR A 112 -8.58 -9.53 24.05
C THR A 112 -8.32 -8.90 25.43
N GLU A 113 -7.25 -8.14 25.58
CA GLU A 113 -6.87 -7.49 26.85
C GLU A 113 -7.73 -6.26 27.15
N ARG A 114 -7.96 -5.38 26.16
CA ARG A 114 -8.70 -4.12 26.33
C ARG A 114 -10.19 -4.33 26.62
N PHE A 115 -10.79 -5.37 26.04
CA PHE A 115 -12.24 -5.65 26.14
C PHE A 115 -12.57 -6.97 26.83
N ARG A 116 -11.58 -7.70 27.36
CA ARG A 116 -11.74 -9.03 27.98
C ARG A 116 -12.53 -10.01 27.09
N SER A 117 -12.29 -9.96 25.79
CA SER A 117 -13.10 -10.67 24.79
C SER A 117 -12.24 -11.39 23.76
N LYS A 118 -11.96 -12.67 24.03
CA LYS A 118 -11.29 -13.56 23.06
C LYS A 118 -11.98 -13.61 21.69
N PRO A 119 -13.33 -13.66 21.60
CA PRO A 119 -14.01 -13.65 20.29
C PRO A 119 -13.76 -12.40 19.47
N LEU A 120 -13.53 -11.24 20.12
CA LEU A 120 -13.26 -9.98 19.41
C LEU A 120 -11.81 -9.95 18.88
N GLY A 121 -10.86 -10.45 19.65
CA GLY A 121 -9.50 -10.68 19.15
C GLY A 121 -9.47 -11.70 18.01
N GLY A 122 -10.27 -12.77 18.11
CA GLY A 122 -10.43 -13.77 17.06
C GLY A 122 -11.08 -13.23 15.79
N SER A 123 -12.11 -12.38 15.90
CA SER A 123 -12.77 -11.78 14.72
C SER A 123 -11.82 -10.84 13.97
N PHE A 124 -11.04 -10.04 14.70
CA PHE A 124 -9.97 -9.23 14.11
C PHE A 124 -8.93 -10.12 13.41
N ALA A 125 -8.51 -11.22 14.05
CA ALA A 125 -7.55 -12.13 13.48
C ALA A 125 -8.04 -12.78 12.17
N VAL A 126 -9.27 -13.31 12.15
CA VAL A 126 -9.88 -13.88 10.93
C VAL A 126 -9.95 -12.83 9.83
N PHE A 127 -10.43 -11.63 10.16
CA PHE A 127 -10.55 -10.54 9.20
C PHE A 127 -9.21 -10.16 8.57
N ILE A 128 -8.18 -9.90 9.37
CA ILE A 128 -6.85 -9.54 8.87
C ILE A 128 -6.19 -10.70 8.11
N LEU A 129 -6.39 -11.95 8.55
CA LEU A 129 -5.87 -13.11 7.84
C LEU A 129 -6.51 -13.26 6.45
N LEU A 130 -7.82 -13.01 6.30
CA LEU A 130 -8.46 -13.00 4.98
C LEU A 130 -7.90 -11.89 4.08
N LEU A 131 -7.72 -10.68 4.61
CA LEU A 131 -7.09 -9.58 3.87
C LEU A 131 -5.63 -9.87 3.52
N SER A 132 -4.92 -10.59 4.37
CA SER A 132 -3.52 -10.93 4.13
C SER A 132 -3.31 -11.78 2.89
N ILE A 133 -4.26 -12.69 2.60
CA ILE A 133 -4.23 -13.54 1.42
C ILE A 133 -4.37 -12.67 0.16
N LEU A 134 -5.29 -11.69 0.18
CA LEU A 134 -5.46 -10.73 -0.91
C LEU A 134 -4.20 -9.88 -1.13
N GLY A 135 -3.62 -9.34 -0.06
CA GLY A 135 -2.41 -8.52 -0.13
C GLY A 135 -1.16 -9.30 -0.55
N GLY A 136 -1.03 -10.56 -0.14
CA GLY A 136 0.09 -11.43 -0.51
C GLY A 136 0.17 -11.70 -2.01
N GLY A 137 -0.99 -11.83 -2.68
CA GLY A 137 -1.05 -12.06 -4.13
C GLY A 137 -0.46 -10.92 -4.96
N VAL A 138 -0.71 -9.67 -4.56
CA VAL A 138 -0.14 -8.46 -5.20
C VAL A 138 1.39 -8.55 -5.27
N GLY A 139 2.03 -8.92 -4.15
CA GLY A 139 3.49 -9.04 -4.07
C GLY A 139 4.05 -10.10 -5.02
N TYR A 140 3.39 -11.25 -5.16
CA TYR A 140 3.79 -12.28 -6.13
C TYR A 140 3.63 -11.78 -7.56
N MET A 141 2.45 -11.27 -7.92
CA MET A 141 2.15 -10.79 -9.28
C MET A 141 3.17 -9.77 -9.75
N VAL A 142 3.51 -8.79 -8.91
CA VAL A 142 4.45 -7.74 -9.31
C VAL A 142 5.87 -8.28 -9.44
N ALA A 143 6.34 -9.12 -8.50
CA ALA A 143 7.65 -9.75 -8.62
C ALA A 143 7.75 -10.62 -9.89
N GLY A 144 6.70 -11.39 -10.20
CA GLY A 144 6.61 -12.21 -11.42
C GLY A 144 6.67 -11.37 -12.69
N LYS A 145 5.76 -10.39 -12.83
CA LYS A 145 5.72 -9.49 -14.00
C LYS A 145 7.05 -8.77 -14.21
N THR A 146 7.67 -8.30 -13.13
CA THR A 146 8.97 -7.61 -13.17
C THR A 146 10.09 -8.54 -13.63
N MET A 147 10.15 -9.77 -13.11
CA MET A 147 11.10 -10.79 -13.57
C MET A 147 10.88 -11.16 -15.04
N MET A 148 9.62 -11.29 -15.46
CA MET A 148 9.26 -11.62 -16.84
C MET A 148 9.72 -10.53 -17.82
N ALA A 149 9.49 -9.26 -17.47
CA ALA A 149 9.88 -8.11 -18.30
C ALA A 149 11.39 -8.03 -18.53
N MET A 150 12.20 -8.53 -17.59
CA MET A 150 13.66 -8.56 -17.69
C MET A 150 14.21 -9.85 -18.32
N THR A 151 13.35 -10.84 -18.59
CA THR A 151 13.72 -12.10 -19.25
C THR A 151 12.87 -12.39 -20.50
N PRO A 152 12.70 -11.42 -21.42
CA PRO A 152 11.89 -11.64 -22.61
C PRO A 152 12.54 -12.69 -23.51
N LYS A 153 11.69 -13.55 -24.06
CA LYS A 153 12.06 -14.56 -25.05
C LYS A 153 12.21 -13.88 -26.41
N PRO A 154 13.35 -14.02 -27.10
CA PRO A 154 13.50 -13.54 -28.47
C PRO A 154 12.45 -14.21 -29.37
N LEU A 155 11.91 -13.48 -30.35
CA LEU A 155 10.87 -14.00 -31.27
C LEU A 155 11.30 -15.29 -31.98
N GLU A 156 12.61 -15.47 -32.22
CA GLU A 156 13.21 -16.66 -32.81
C GLU A 156 13.06 -17.93 -31.95
N LYS A 157 12.96 -17.76 -30.63
CA LYS A 157 12.80 -18.86 -29.68
C LYS A 157 11.34 -19.07 -29.27
N CYS A 158 10.43 -18.17 -29.67
CA CYS A 158 9.01 -18.30 -29.39
C CYS A 158 8.39 -19.46 -30.18
N THR A 159 7.42 -20.14 -29.58
CA THR A 159 6.57 -21.10 -30.31
C THR A 159 5.70 -20.35 -31.33
N GLN A 160 5.12 -21.07 -32.30
CA GLN A 160 4.24 -20.45 -33.29
C GLN A 160 3.03 -19.76 -32.64
N GLU A 161 2.44 -20.36 -31.60
CA GLU A 161 1.33 -19.78 -30.85
C GLU A 161 1.75 -18.52 -30.07
N GLU A 162 2.90 -18.57 -29.39
CA GLU A 162 3.46 -17.42 -28.67
C GLU A 162 3.71 -16.23 -29.62
N ARG A 163 4.27 -16.52 -30.80
CA ARG A 163 4.54 -15.52 -31.82
C ARG A 163 3.26 -14.92 -32.38
N LEU A 164 2.27 -15.76 -32.68
CA LEU A 164 0.97 -15.33 -33.17
C LEU A 164 0.25 -14.42 -32.16
N SER A 165 0.32 -14.74 -30.86
CA SER A 165 -0.24 -13.90 -29.79
C SER A 165 0.43 -12.51 -29.73
N ILE A 166 1.75 -12.44 -29.86
CA ILE A 166 2.50 -11.18 -29.87
C ILE A 166 2.17 -10.35 -31.12
N GLU A 167 2.11 -10.98 -32.29
CA GLU A 167 1.75 -10.32 -33.55
C GLU A 167 0.31 -9.80 -33.51
N GLN A 168 -0.65 -10.59 -33.01
CA GLN A 168 -2.03 -10.17 -32.79
C GLN A 168 -2.16 -9.04 -31.76
N PHE A 169 -1.31 -9.03 -30.71
CA PHE A 169 -1.27 -7.92 -29.76
C PHE A 169 -0.73 -6.63 -30.40
N ARG A 170 0.25 -6.73 -31.31
CA ARG A 170 0.73 -5.56 -32.08
C ARG A 170 -0.35 -5.03 -33.01
N GLU A 171 -0.99 -5.92 -33.76
CA GLU A 171 -2.12 -5.58 -34.64
C GLU A 171 -3.26 -4.93 -33.84
N TYR A 172 -3.61 -5.48 -32.67
CA TYR A 172 -4.58 -4.89 -31.77
C TYR A 172 -4.22 -3.45 -31.38
N ARG A 173 -2.94 -3.19 -31.07
CA ARG A 173 -2.47 -1.84 -30.74
C ARG A 173 -2.55 -0.90 -31.94
N GLU A 174 -2.12 -1.33 -33.11
CA GLU A 174 -2.17 -0.52 -34.33
C GLU A 174 -3.61 -0.13 -34.69
N LEU A 175 -4.55 -1.07 -34.59
CA LEU A 175 -5.97 -0.82 -34.83
C LEU A 175 -6.59 0.07 -33.74
N ARG A 176 -6.20 -0.10 -32.48
CA ARG A 176 -6.64 0.76 -31.38
C ARG A 176 -6.20 2.21 -31.59
N ASP A 177 -4.94 2.41 -31.95
CA ASP A 177 -4.38 3.75 -32.12
C ASP A 177 -5.00 4.40 -33.38
N LYS A 178 -5.26 3.64 -34.45
CA LYS A 178 -6.07 4.08 -35.62
C LYS A 178 -7.54 4.32 -35.31
N ALA A 179 -8.10 3.73 -34.26
CA ALA A 179 -9.52 3.91 -33.92
C ALA A 179 -9.88 5.37 -33.64
N GLU A 180 -8.91 6.18 -33.22
CA GLU A 180 -9.06 7.63 -33.04
C GLU A 180 -9.20 8.38 -34.39
N GLU A 181 -8.64 7.84 -35.47
CA GLU A 181 -8.65 8.41 -36.83
C GLU A 181 -9.80 7.85 -37.71
N GLY A 182 -10.45 6.77 -37.25
CA GLY A 182 -11.54 6.07 -37.93
C GLY A 182 -11.09 4.76 -38.59
N LEU A 183 -11.81 3.66 -38.32
CA LEU A 183 -11.51 2.32 -38.85
C LEU A 183 -12.40 2.00 -40.06
N THR A 184 -11.88 1.21 -41.00
CA THR A 184 -12.71 0.58 -42.03
C THR A 184 -13.61 -0.52 -41.43
N PRO A 185 -14.74 -0.92 -42.06
CA PRO A 185 -15.63 -1.95 -41.51
C PRO A 185 -14.95 -3.30 -41.24
N GLU A 186 -13.95 -3.68 -42.03
CA GLU A 186 -13.15 -4.89 -41.82
C GLU A 186 -12.21 -4.76 -40.62
N GLU A 187 -11.53 -3.61 -40.51
CA GLU A 187 -10.67 -3.29 -39.37
C GLU A 187 -11.46 -3.18 -38.07
N GLU A 188 -12.71 -2.68 -38.11
CA GLU A 188 -13.58 -2.58 -36.95
C GLU A 188 -13.98 -3.97 -36.41
N ASN A 189 -14.35 -4.90 -37.30
CA ASN A 189 -14.62 -6.28 -36.92
C ASN A 189 -13.35 -6.98 -36.39
N ARG A 190 -12.20 -6.76 -37.04
CA ARG A 190 -10.92 -7.31 -36.59
C ARG A 190 -10.52 -6.75 -35.23
N TYR A 191 -10.66 -5.45 -35.04
CA TYR A 191 -10.42 -4.76 -33.78
C TYR A 191 -11.34 -5.28 -32.68
N PHE A 192 -12.62 -5.52 -32.97
CA PHE A 192 -13.56 -6.15 -32.03
C PHE A 192 -13.09 -7.55 -31.59
N VAL A 193 -12.74 -8.42 -32.54
CA VAL A 193 -12.24 -9.78 -32.23
C VAL A 193 -10.97 -9.73 -31.38
N LEU A 194 -10.02 -8.86 -31.74
CA LEU A 194 -8.78 -8.68 -30.99
C LEU A 194 -9.04 -8.06 -29.61
N THR A 195 -10.00 -7.14 -29.51
CA THR A 195 -10.45 -6.58 -28.23
C THR A 195 -11.00 -7.66 -27.32
N GLU A 196 -11.83 -8.56 -27.84
CA GLU A 196 -12.39 -9.67 -27.06
C GLU A 196 -11.31 -10.67 -26.64
N LYS A 197 -10.35 -10.99 -27.51
CA LYS A 197 -9.16 -11.78 -27.14
C LYS A 197 -8.28 -11.09 -26.10
N ASN A 198 -8.09 -9.78 -26.20
CA ASN A 198 -7.34 -9.00 -25.23
C ASN A 198 -8.03 -8.98 -23.85
N LYS A 199 -9.36 -8.82 -23.82
CA LYS A 199 -10.17 -8.91 -22.60
C LYS A 199 -10.08 -10.28 -21.91
N LYS A 200 -9.90 -11.35 -22.69
CA LYS A 200 -9.66 -12.72 -22.17
C LYS A 200 -8.22 -12.98 -21.72
N GLY A 201 -7.28 -12.06 -22.00
CA GLY A 201 -5.85 -12.24 -21.72
C GLY A 201 -5.11 -13.12 -22.73
N ASP A 202 -5.73 -13.42 -23.88
CA ASP A 202 -5.14 -14.29 -24.92
C ASP A 202 -4.04 -13.56 -25.73
N LEU A 203 -4.05 -12.23 -25.74
CA LEU A 203 -3.04 -11.40 -26.40
C LEU A 203 -1.96 -10.98 -25.40
N LYS A 204 -0.70 -11.34 -25.69
CA LYS A 204 0.44 -11.02 -24.84
C LYS A 204 1.37 -10.04 -25.53
N SER A 205 1.79 -8.99 -24.81
CA SER A 205 2.75 -7.99 -25.33
C SER A 205 4.16 -8.56 -25.52
N PHE A 206 4.55 -9.54 -24.69
CA PHE A 206 5.76 -10.33 -24.84
C PHE A 206 5.60 -11.68 -24.12
N VAL A 207 6.49 -12.62 -24.45
CA VAL A 207 6.62 -13.90 -23.74
C VAL A 207 7.99 -13.94 -23.07
N SER A 208 8.06 -14.49 -21.86
CA SER A 208 9.29 -14.61 -21.07
C SER A 208 9.81 -16.05 -21.05
N PHE A 209 11.10 -16.22 -20.78
CA PHE A 209 11.68 -17.53 -20.44
C PHE A 209 11.17 -18.09 -19.10
N ILE A 210 10.70 -17.21 -18.22
CA ILE A 210 10.23 -17.57 -16.88
C ILE A 210 8.72 -17.74 -16.90
N ASP A 211 8.27 -18.94 -16.51
CA ASP A 211 6.87 -19.18 -16.21
C ASP A 211 6.52 -18.55 -14.84
N PRO A 212 5.47 -17.71 -14.77
CA PRO A 212 5.11 -17.01 -13.54
C PRO A 212 4.68 -17.96 -12.41
N ILE A 213 4.01 -19.07 -12.73
CA ILE A 213 3.53 -20.03 -11.73
C ILE A 213 4.73 -20.71 -11.07
N ILE A 214 5.67 -21.23 -11.87
CA ILE A 214 6.90 -21.85 -11.38
C ILE A 214 7.70 -20.83 -10.55
N PHE A 215 7.80 -19.59 -11.03
CA PHE A 215 8.47 -18.53 -10.29
C PHE A 215 7.84 -18.29 -8.92
N TYR A 216 6.50 -18.17 -8.82
CA TYR A 216 5.81 -17.96 -7.55
C TYR A 216 6.10 -19.07 -6.54
N PHE A 217 6.08 -20.35 -6.96
CA PHE A 217 6.37 -21.48 -6.08
C PHE A 217 7.82 -21.51 -5.61
N ILE A 218 8.79 -21.29 -6.51
CA ILE A 218 10.22 -21.24 -6.13
C ILE A 218 10.48 -20.07 -5.18
N TYR A 219 9.94 -18.90 -5.50
CA TYR A 219 10.09 -17.69 -4.72
C TYR A 219 9.47 -17.86 -3.32
N ALA A 220 8.24 -18.39 -3.23
CA ALA A 220 7.58 -18.70 -1.96
C ALA A 220 8.33 -19.75 -1.14
N LEU A 221 8.91 -20.77 -1.79
CA LEU A 221 9.69 -21.79 -1.11
C LEU A 221 10.94 -21.19 -0.46
N ILE A 222 11.67 -20.33 -1.17
CA ILE A 222 12.84 -19.62 -0.64
C ILE A 222 12.42 -18.79 0.57
N VAL A 223 11.36 -17.98 0.44
CA VAL A 223 10.83 -17.15 1.51
C VAL A 223 10.41 -17.99 2.72
N ALA A 224 9.65 -19.05 2.50
CA ALA A 224 9.18 -19.94 3.56
C ALA A 224 10.35 -20.56 4.35
N VAL A 225 11.37 -21.07 3.66
CA VAL A 225 12.49 -21.79 4.30
C VAL A 225 13.24 -20.88 5.27
N TYR A 226 13.74 -19.72 4.84
CA TYR A 226 14.52 -18.88 5.74
C TYR A 226 13.65 -18.27 6.86
N THR A 227 12.40 -17.95 6.56
CA THR A 227 11.46 -17.38 7.54
C THR A 227 11.09 -18.39 8.62
N MET A 228 10.77 -19.62 8.25
CA MET A 228 10.45 -20.71 9.19
C MET A 228 11.65 -21.09 10.07
N MET A 229 12.86 -21.05 9.51
CA MET A 229 14.08 -21.34 10.25
C MET A 229 14.40 -20.23 11.26
N GLY A 230 14.27 -18.98 10.83
CA GLY A 230 14.84 -17.83 11.52
C GLY A 230 13.89 -17.05 12.42
N GLY A 231 12.59 -17.03 12.10
CA GLY A 231 11.60 -16.16 12.74
C GLY A 231 11.90 -14.68 12.53
N PHE A 232 11.26 -13.83 13.34
CA PHE A 232 11.32 -12.37 13.21
C PHE A 232 12.73 -11.79 13.40
N ARG A 233 13.60 -12.47 14.16
CA ARG A 233 15.01 -12.06 14.32
C ARG A 233 15.80 -12.20 13.02
N ALA A 234 15.55 -13.27 12.27
CA ALA A 234 16.22 -13.46 11.00
C ALA A 234 15.74 -12.46 9.97
N ALA A 235 14.41 -12.22 9.91
CA ALA A 235 13.81 -11.18 9.08
C ALA A 235 14.50 -9.83 9.32
N ALA A 236 14.66 -9.40 10.58
CA ALA A 236 15.35 -8.15 10.89
C ALA A 236 16.83 -8.09 10.42
N ILE A 237 17.53 -9.24 10.33
CA ILE A 237 18.92 -9.30 9.84
C ILE A 237 18.95 -9.30 8.31
N THR A 238 18.06 -10.06 7.66
CA THR A 238 17.96 -10.09 6.20
C THR A 238 17.51 -8.74 5.67
N ASP A 239 16.57 -8.08 6.34
CA ASP A 239 16.10 -6.72 6.02
C ASP A 239 17.21 -5.68 6.05
N ALA A 240 18.23 -5.84 6.90
CA ALA A 240 19.36 -4.93 6.92
C ALA A 240 20.19 -5.00 5.62
N ILE A 241 20.34 -6.20 5.07
CA ILE A 241 21.06 -6.41 3.80
C ILE A 241 20.15 -6.03 2.62
N GLN A 242 18.90 -6.45 2.66
CA GLN A 242 17.88 -6.13 1.66
C GLN A 242 17.65 -4.61 1.58
N GLY A 243 17.69 -3.89 2.70
CA GLY A 243 17.64 -2.44 2.74
C GLY A 243 18.79 -1.76 1.98
N VAL A 244 20.01 -2.29 2.08
CA VAL A 244 21.14 -1.77 1.28
C VAL A 244 20.92 -2.03 -0.20
N LEU A 245 20.42 -3.22 -0.55
CA LEU A 245 20.06 -3.57 -1.94
C LEU A 245 18.92 -2.67 -2.47
N ILE A 246 17.93 -2.36 -1.64
CA ILE A 246 16.84 -1.42 -1.94
C ILE A 246 17.42 -0.06 -2.33
N ILE A 247 18.28 0.50 -1.49
CA ILE A 247 18.92 1.80 -1.75
C ILE A 247 19.70 1.74 -3.07
N THR A 248 20.42 0.64 -3.30
CA THR A 248 21.29 0.49 -4.47
C THR A 248 20.49 0.46 -5.77
N PHE A 249 19.44 -0.38 -5.85
CA PHE A 249 18.62 -0.46 -7.06
C PHE A 249 17.82 0.83 -7.29
N SER A 250 17.46 1.53 -6.22
CA SER A 250 16.72 2.81 -6.29
C SER A 250 17.52 3.93 -6.97
N LEU A 251 18.85 3.86 -6.88
CA LEU A 251 19.75 4.91 -7.35
C LEU A 251 20.42 4.57 -8.69
N ILE A 252 20.59 3.29 -9.02
CA ILE A 252 21.42 2.85 -10.15
C ILE A 252 20.95 3.37 -11.53
N LEU A 253 19.65 3.55 -11.73
CA LEU A 253 19.09 4.06 -12.99
C LEU A 253 19.32 5.57 -13.18
N ILE A 254 19.39 6.33 -12.09
CA ILE A 254 19.39 7.79 -12.11
C ILE A 254 20.60 8.40 -12.82
N PRO A 255 21.86 8.06 -12.45
CA PRO A 255 23.01 8.69 -13.09
C PRO A 255 23.10 8.34 -14.59
N ILE A 256 22.71 7.11 -14.97
CA ILE A 256 22.76 6.67 -16.37
C ILE A 256 21.64 7.30 -17.20
N GLY A 257 20.42 7.37 -16.66
CA GLY A 257 19.29 8.02 -17.30
C GLY A 257 19.52 9.52 -17.50
N LEU A 258 20.03 10.21 -16.47
CA LEU A 258 20.42 11.62 -16.57
C LEU A 258 21.53 11.83 -17.61
N ALA A 259 22.56 10.99 -17.64
CA ALA A 259 23.62 11.10 -18.64
C ALA A 259 23.08 10.91 -20.07
N LYS A 260 22.15 9.97 -20.27
CA LYS A 260 21.56 9.68 -21.59
C LYS A 260 20.65 10.79 -22.11
N ILE A 261 19.89 11.44 -21.23
CA ILE A 261 18.96 12.51 -21.62
C ILE A 261 19.65 13.89 -21.74
N GLY A 262 20.90 14.03 -21.26
CA GLY A 262 21.63 15.32 -21.28
C GLY A 262 21.49 16.14 -19.99
N GLY A 263 21.30 15.48 -18.85
CA GLY A 263 21.15 16.10 -17.53
C GLY A 263 19.74 16.64 -17.27
N PHE A 264 19.62 17.50 -16.26
CA PHE A 264 18.34 18.14 -15.92
C PHE A 264 17.86 19.10 -17.03
N ALA A 265 18.78 19.75 -17.75
CA ALA A 265 18.45 20.61 -18.88
C ALA A 265 17.78 19.81 -20.01
N GLY A 266 18.36 18.66 -20.34
CA GLY A 266 17.76 17.73 -21.30
C GLY A 266 16.41 17.17 -20.84
N LEU A 267 16.28 16.87 -19.54
CA LEU A 267 15.00 16.42 -18.96
C LEU A 267 13.89 17.46 -19.13
N HIS A 268 14.15 18.73 -18.81
CA HIS A 268 13.19 19.82 -19.00
C HIS A 268 12.92 20.14 -20.48
N ALA A 269 13.88 19.87 -21.38
CA ALA A 269 13.67 20.04 -22.82
C ALA A 269 12.78 18.93 -23.42
N SER A 270 12.81 17.72 -22.86
CA SER A 270 12.07 16.55 -23.39
C SER A 270 10.72 16.30 -22.75
N VAL A 271 10.47 16.81 -21.54
CA VAL A 271 9.24 16.57 -20.78
C VAL A 271 8.36 17.83 -20.77
N PRO A 272 7.05 17.73 -21.06
CA PRO A 272 6.15 18.89 -21.01
C PRO A 272 6.11 19.56 -19.62
N ASP A 273 6.09 20.89 -19.57
CA ASP A 273 6.14 21.68 -18.33
C ASP A 273 5.06 21.30 -17.31
N TYR A 274 3.84 21.01 -17.77
CA TYR A 274 2.73 20.62 -16.88
C TYR A 274 2.99 19.30 -16.12
N MET A 275 3.87 18.42 -16.64
CA MET A 275 4.26 17.18 -15.95
C MET A 275 5.18 17.44 -14.75
N PHE A 276 5.73 18.65 -14.62
CA PHE A 276 6.51 19.10 -13.46
C PHE A 276 5.65 19.84 -12.42
N GLU A 277 4.35 20.05 -12.66
CA GLU A 277 3.48 20.73 -11.70
C GLU A 277 3.17 19.83 -10.49
N LEU A 278 3.70 20.20 -9.31
CA LEU A 278 3.60 19.38 -8.12
C LEU A 278 2.16 19.09 -7.69
N PHE A 279 1.25 20.06 -7.80
CA PHE A 279 -0.16 19.90 -7.41
C PHE A 279 -1.07 19.56 -8.60
N GLY A 280 -0.46 19.17 -9.72
CA GLY A 280 -1.11 18.82 -10.97
C GLY A 280 -1.65 20.01 -11.76
N SER A 281 -1.77 19.83 -13.07
CA SER A 281 -2.51 20.75 -13.93
C SER A 281 -4.01 20.45 -13.81
N VAL A 282 -4.83 21.51 -13.92
CA VAL A 282 -6.29 21.50 -13.74
C VAL A 282 -7.01 20.46 -14.62
N THR A 283 -6.36 19.97 -15.68
CA THR A 283 -6.86 18.99 -16.64
C THR A 283 -6.68 17.53 -16.25
N MET A 284 -5.65 17.16 -15.48
CA MET A 284 -5.24 15.75 -15.33
C MET A 284 -5.27 15.23 -13.89
N SER A 285 -5.26 16.09 -12.87
CA SER A 285 -5.18 15.61 -11.50
C SER A 285 -6.54 15.09 -11.00
N GLU A 286 -6.69 13.77 -10.94
CA GLU A 286 -7.75 13.13 -10.14
C GLU A 286 -7.63 13.45 -8.63
N TYR A 287 -6.51 14.06 -8.20
CA TYR A 287 -6.10 14.23 -6.81
C TYR A 287 -5.90 15.71 -6.47
N ALA A 288 -7.01 16.43 -6.34
CA ALA A 288 -6.98 17.74 -5.70
C ALA A 288 -6.49 17.63 -4.24
N TRP A 289 -5.98 18.72 -3.68
CA TRP A 289 -5.42 18.76 -2.32
C TRP A 289 -6.41 18.24 -1.25
N TYR A 290 -7.70 18.49 -1.42
CA TYR A 290 -8.75 18.01 -0.50
C TYR A 290 -8.97 16.51 -0.59
N THR A 291 -8.78 15.90 -1.77
CA THR A 291 -8.83 14.45 -1.96
C THR A 291 -7.64 13.78 -1.28
N ILE A 292 -6.45 14.35 -1.43
CA ILE A 292 -5.23 13.90 -0.75
C ILE A 292 -5.40 13.98 0.77
N LEU A 293 -5.94 15.08 1.29
CA LEU A 293 -6.23 15.24 2.72
C LEU A 293 -7.21 14.18 3.22
N ALA A 294 -8.32 13.97 2.51
CA ALA A 294 -9.32 12.96 2.88
C ALA A 294 -8.71 11.55 2.91
N MET A 295 -7.92 11.19 1.89
CA MET A 295 -7.22 9.91 1.82
C MET A 295 -6.19 9.75 2.93
N ALA A 296 -5.44 10.81 3.27
CA ALA A 296 -4.48 10.79 4.37
C ALA A 296 -5.19 10.57 5.71
N MET A 297 -6.32 11.23 5.94
CA MET A 297 -7.13 11.02 7.14
C MET A 297 -7.68 9.60 7.23
N ALA A 298 -8.27 9.07 6.15
CA ALA A 298 -8.76 7.69 6.13
C ALA A 298 -7.63 6.69 6.40
N ASN A 299 -6.47 6.89 5.77
CA ASN A 299 -5.31 6.03 5.97
C ASN A 299 -4.76 6.13 7.40
N LEU A 300 -4.79 7.31 8.04
CA LEU A 300 -4.37 7.47 9.44
C LEU A 300 -5.22 6.61 10.39
N VAL A 301 -6.51 6.46 10.08
CA VAL A 301 -7.42 5.58 10.83
C VAL A 301 -7.08 4.12 10.56
N SER A 302 -6.92 3.74 9.29
CA SER A 302 -6.66 2.36 8.86
C SER A 302 -5.32 1.79 9.35
N ILE A 303 -4.27 2.58 9.33
CA ILE A 303 -2.89 2.08 9.41
C ILE A 303 -2.54 1.41 10.74
N VAL A 304 -3.19 1.80 11.84
CA VAL A 304 -2.95 1.23 13.17
C VAL A 304 -3.51 -0.19 13.33
N ALA A 305 -4.43 -0.58 12.45
CA ALA A 305 -5.04 -1.91 12.45
C ALA A 305 -4.24 -2.94 11.61
N VAL A 306 -3.12 -2.54 11.01
CA VAL A 306 -2.31 -3.45 10.19
C VAL A 306 -1.40 -4.31 11.08
N ALA A 307 -1.39 -5.63 10.82
CA ALA A 307 -0.82 -6.65 11.70
C ALA A 307 0.67 -6.44 12.09
N PRO A 308 1.60 -6.10 11.18
CA PRO A 308 3.03 -6.02 11.50
C PRO A 308 3.41 -4.87 12.42
N GLY A 309 2.58 -3.82 12.54
CA GLY A 309 2.91 -2.64 13.32
C GLY A 309 3.17 -2.94 14.80
N MET A 310 2.32 -3.77 15.42
CA MET A 310 2.48 -4.16 16.82
C MET A 310 3.68 -5.09 17.05
N GLN A 311 3.91 -6.03 16.14
CA GLN A 311 5.05 -6.96 16.22
C GLN A 311 6.38 -6.22 16.08
N THR A 312 6.48 -5.33 15.09
CA THR A 312 7.66 -4.51 14.82
C THR A 312 8.00 -3.64 16.02
N ALA A 313 7.03 -2.86 16.51
CA ALA A 313 7.20 -2.05 17.71
C ALA A 313 7.55 -2.91 18.94
N GLY A 314 6.88 -4.05 19.11
CA GLY A 314 7.07 -4.97 20.23
C GLY A 314 8.44 -5.63 20.30
N SER A 315 9.12 -5.78 19.15
CA SER A 315 10.46 -6.39 19.05
C SER A 315 11.62 -5.48 19.48
N ALA A 316 11.37 -4.17 19.62
CA ALA A 316 12.37 -3.20 20.02
C ALA A 316 12.74 -3.31 21.50
N LYS A 317 14.00 -3.01 21.85
CA LYS A 317 14.46 -3.02 23.25
C LYS A 317 13.72 -2.06 24.18
N ASN A 318 13.34 -0.88 23.69
CA ASN A 318 12.62 0.14 24.44
C ASN A 318 11.82 1.06 23.50
N GLU A 319 10.98 1.93 24.06
CA GLU A 319 10.09 2.79 23.27
C GLU A 319 10.85 3.76 22.37
N MET A 320 11.98 4.31 22.84
CA MET A 320 12.78 5.22 22.03
C MET A 320 13.44 4.53 20.84
N THR A 321 13.81 3.26 20.99
CA THR A 321 14.36 2.45 19.89
C THR A 321 13.28 2.12 18.88
N ALA A 322 12.07 1.79 19.33
CA ALA A 322 10.91 1.57 18.47
C ALA A 322 10.55 2.83 17.67
N ARG A 323 10.41 3.98 18.37
CA ARG A 323 10.12 5.30 17.76
C ARG A 323 11.17 5.70 16.74
N PHE A 324 12.46 5.59 17.10
CA PHE A 324 13.56 5.92 16.21
C PHE A 324 13.50 5.07 14.93
N GLY A 325 13.37 3.75 15.07
CA GLY A 325 13.31 2.85 13.92
C GLY A 325 12.15 3.17 12.99
N MET A 326 10.94 3.34 13.55
CA MET A 326 9.75 3.67 12.78
C MET A 326 9.88 5.00 12.05
N ILE A 327 10.23 6.08 12.76
CA ILE A 327 10.32 7.42 12.18
C ILE A 327 11.41 7.50 11.13
N VAL A 328 12.64 7.09 11.48
CA VAL A 328 13.78 7.22 10.57
C VAL A 328 13.62 6.28 9.37
N GLY A 329 13.17 5.03 9.58
CA GLY A 329 12.91 4.09 8.49
C GLY A 329 11.83 4.57 7.53
N MET A 330 10.71 5.09 8.07
CA MET A 330 9.62 5.62 7.26
C MET A 330 10.03 6.87 6.47
N PHE A 331 10.71 7.84 7.09
CA PHE A 331 11.19 9.03 6.38
C PHE A 331 12.25 8.69 5.33
N PHE A 332 13.15 7.76 5.64
CA PHE A 332 14.17 7.34 4.71
C PHE A 332 13.56 6.67 3.47
N LYS A 333 12.50 5.87 3.62
CA LYS A 333 11.69 5.44 2.46
C LYS A 333 11.20 6.62 1.62
N ARG A 334 10.68 7.69 2.23
CA ARG A 334 10.07 8.81 1.50
C ARG A 334 11.13 9.63 0.78
N PHE A 335 12.31 9.72 1.36
CA PHE A 335 13.49 10.25 0.69
C PHE A 335 13.89 9.40 -0.54
N ILE A 336 13.97 8.08 -0.40
CA ILE A 336 14.29 7.17 -1.52
C ILE A 336 13.26 7.27 -2.65
N MET A 337 11.98 7.43 -2.30
CA MET A 337 10.90 7.59 -3.27
C MET A 337 11.06 8.82 -4.20
N ILE A 338 11.81 9.86 -3.80
CA ILE A 338 12.14 10.99 -4.68
C ILE A 338 12.98 10.53 -5.88
N PHE A 339 13.89 9.58 -5.70
CA PHE A 339 14.69 9.03 -6.79
C PHE A 339 13.84 8.18 -7.73
N TRP A 340 12.88 7.41 -7.22
CA TRP A 340 11.92 6.72 -8.08
C TRP A 340 11.04 7.72 -8.84
N ALA A 341 10.75 8.87 -8.25
CA ALA A 341 10.05 9.94 -8.94
C ALA A 341 10.85 10.51 -10.10
N LEU A 342 12.15 10.73 -9.89
CA LEU A 342 13.08 11.12 -10.95
C LEU A 342 13.19 10.04 -12.04
N ALA A 343 13.21 8.76 -11.69
CA ALA A 343 13.18 7.68 -12.66
C ALA A 343 11.90 7.73 -13.52
N GLY A 344 10.75 8.06 -12.93
CA GLY A 344 9.50 8.29 -13.66
C GLY A 344 9.61 9.44 -14.66
N LEU A 345 10.15 10.59 -14.26
CA LEU A 345 10.36 11.73 -15.17
C LEU A 345 11.37 11.40 -16.29
N LEU A 346 12.46 10.71 -15.95
CA LEU A 346 13.42 10.20 -16.93
C LEU A 346 12.76 9.24 -17.93
N ALA A 347 11.83 8.40 -17.46
CA ALA A 347 11.08 7.52 -18.34
C ALA A 347 10.23 8.29 -19.34
N ILE A 348 9.57 9.38 -18.91
CA ILE A 348 8.81 10.26 -19.81
C ILE A 348 9.76 10.82 -20.86
N GLY A 349 10.85 11.46 -20.45
CA GLY A 349 11.76 12.11 -21.38
C GLY A 349 12.46 11.17 -22.37
N LEU A 350 12.71 9.91 -21.99
CA LEU A 350 13.37 8.92 -22.85
C LEU A 350 12.39 8.10 -23.72
N TYR A 351 11.15 7.90 -23.28
CA TYR A 351 10.23 6.91 -23.87
C TYR A 351 8.83 7.43 -24.18
N PHE A 352 8.60 8.75 -24.11
CA PHE A 352 7.28 9.34 -24.37
C PHE A 352 6.65 8.81 -25.66
N GLY A 353 5.42 8.30 -25.57
CA GLY A 353 4.67 7.75 -26.71
C GLY A 353 5.14 6.39 -27.24
N GLN A 354 6.24 5.82 -26.72
CA GLN A 354 6.75 4.52 -27.17
C GLN A 354 6.21 3.36 -26.33
N ILE A 355 5.96 3.61 -25.04
CA ILE A 355 5.49 2.60 -24.08
C ILE A 355 4.06 2.93 -23.63
N ASN A 356 3.08 2.17 -24.14
CA ASN A 356 1.66 2.31 -23.80
C ASN A 356 1.22 1.47 -22.59
N ASP A 357 2.07 0.58 -22.08
CA ASP A 357 1.84 -0.12 -20.80
C ASP A 357 2.78 0.45 -19.73
N PRO A 358 2.26 1.35 -18.87
CA PRO A 358 3.07 1.99 -17.85
C PRO A 358 3.68 1.03 -16.83
N ASP A 359 3.13 -0.17 -16.64
CA ASP A 359 3.65 -1.16 -15.69
C ASP A 359 5.03 -1.70 -16.11
N LEU A 360 5.35 -1.66 -17.41
CA LEU A 360 6.57 -2.26 -17.96
C LEU A 360 7.77 -1.30 -17.95
N ILE A 361 7.54 0.00 -17.73
CA ILE A 361 8.51 1.07 -17.89
C ILE A 361 9.78 0.83 -17.10
N TRP A 362 9.67 0.42 -15.83
CA TRP A 362 10.82 0.15 -14.99
C TRP A 362 11.71 -0.96 -15.57
N GLY A 363 11.08 -2.01 -16.12
CA GLY A 363 11.77 -3.12 -16.76
C GLY A 363 12.50 -2.69 -18.04
N PHE A 364 11.84 -1.89 -18.88
CA PHE A 364 12.45 -1.32 -20.09
C PHE A 364 13.65 -0.42 -19.76
N MET A 365 13.50 0.52 -18.82
CA MET A 365 14.61 1.35 -18.35
C MET A 365 15.78 0.50 -17.84
N THR A 366 15.49 -0.54 -17.07
CA THR A 366 16.52 -1.44 -16.55
C THR A 366 17.30 -2.11 -17.67
N ARG A 367 16.59 -2.65 -18.67
CA ARG A 367 17.21 -3.36 -19.79
C ARG A 367 18.03 -2.43 -20.69
N ASP A 368 17.55 -1.22 -20.93
CA ASP A 368 18.14 -0.30 -21.90
C ASP A 368 19.27 0.57 -21.31
N LEU A 369 19.27 0.77 -19.99
CA LEU A 369 20.24 1.61 -19.30
C LEU A 369 21.33 0.81 -18.58
N LEU A 370 21.02 -0.38 -18.06
CA LEU A 370 21.98 -1.13 -17.26
C LEU A 370 22.80 -2.12 -18.08
N PHE A 371 24.07 -2.24 -17.72
CA PHE A 371 24.99 -3.23 -18.27
C PHE A 371 24.86 -4.60 -17.55
N PRO A 372 25.37 -5.69 -18.14
CA PRO A 372 25.40 -7.00 -17.48
C PRO A 372 26.09 -6.96 -16.11
N GLY A 373 25.45 -7.53 -15.09
CA GLY A 373 25.83 -7.44 -13.68
C GLY A 373 24.96 -6.43 -12.92
N ALA A 374 24.77 -5.22 -13.47
CA ALA A 374 23.88 -4.21 -12.89
C ALA A 374 22.40 -4.62 -13.01
N ILE A 375 22.02 -5.33 -14.08
CA ILE A 375 20.69 -5.94 -14.23
C ILE A 375 20.45 -6.98 -13.13
N GLY A 376 21.42 -7.87 -12.86
CA GLY A 376 21.34 -8.86 -11.78
C GLY A 376 21.21 -8.22 -10.41
N LEU A 377 21.94 -7.12 -10.16
CA LEU A 377 21.81 -6.35 -8.93
C LEU A 377 20.44 -5.67 -8.78
N MET A 378 19.89 -5.13 -9.87
CA MET A 378 18.53 -4.60 -9.92
C MET A 378 17.49 -5.68 -9.58
N LEU A 379 17.60 -6.85 -10.22
CA LEU A 379 16.73 -8.00 -9.97
C LEU A 379 16.78 -8.44 -8.51
N VAL A 380 17.98 -8.60 -7.96
CA VAL A 380 18.15 -8.93 -6.53
C VAL A 380 17.55 -7.87 -5.63
N GLY A 381 17.71 -6.59 -5.94
CA GLY A 381 17.13 -5.49 -5.16
C GLY A 381 15.60 -5.48 -5.13
N ILE A 382 14.97 -5.72 -6.29
CA ILE A 382 13.52 -5.84 -6.42
C ILE A 382 13.03 -7.09 -5.66
N LEU A 383 13.66 -8.24 -5.87
CA LEU A 383 13.30 -9.46 -5.12
C LEU A 383 13.47 -9.26 -3.62
N ALA A 384 14.58 -8.65 -3.19
CA ALA A 384 14.87 -8.32 -1.79
C ALA A 384 13.78 -7.46 -1.15
N ALA A 385 13.33 -6.40 -1.82
CA ALA A 385 12.28 -5.51 -1.33
C ALA A 385 10.93 -6.23 -1.12
N ASN A 386 10.57 -7.13 -2.03
CA ASN A 386 9.34 -7.91 -1.88
C ASN A 386 9.49 -9.00 -0.81
N MET A 387 10.67 -9.61 -0.69
CA MET A 387 10.96 -10.65 0.29
C MET A 387 10.83 -10.12 1.73
N SER A 388 11.37 -8.93 2.03
CA SER A 388 11.31 -8.28 3.37
C SER A 388 9.90 -7.95 3.85
N THR A 389 8.95 -7.81 2.93
CA THR A 389 7.56 -7.56 3.30
C THR A 389 6.80 -8.86 3.47
N LEU A 390 7.04 -9.84 2.60
CA LEU A 390 6.39 -11.15 2.68
C LEU A 390 6.80 -11.92 3.92
N ASP A 391 8.08 -11.90 4.32
CA ASP A 391 8.54 -12.61 5.52
C ASP A 391 8.01 -11.98 6.82
N ALA A 392 8.14 -10.67 7.01
CA ALA A 392 7.67 -9.96 8.19
C ALA A 392 6.15 -10.07 8.34
N SER A 393 5.42 -9.97 7.23
CA SER A 393 3.98 -10.16 7.20
C SER A 393 3.60 -11.60 7.50
N ALA A 394 4.25 -12.60 6.89
CA ALA A 394 3.96 -14.02 7.16
C ALA A 394 4.21 -14.39 8.63
N VAL A 395 5.28 -13.88 9.25
CA VAL A 395 5.56 -14.07 10.68
C VAL A 395 4.52 -13.36 11.55
N SER A 396 4.07 -12.16 11.16
CA SER A 396 2.99 -11.41 11.84
C SER A 396 1.65 -12.17 11.79
N TYR A 397 1.28 -12.67 10.61
CA TYR A 397 0.04 -13.42 10.40
C TYR A 397 0.07 -14.77 11.11
N SER A 398 1.21 -15.45 11.11
CA SER A 398 1.42 -16.64 11.93
C SER A 398 1.23 -16.34 13.43
N ALA A 399 1.78 -15.23 13.93
CA ALA A 399 1.58 -14.82 15.33
C ALA A 399 0.10 -14.57 15.62
N LEU A 400 -0.59 -13.85 14.72
CA LEU A 400 -2.02 -13.53 14.82
C LEU A 400 -2.89 -14.79 14.83
N PHE A 401 -2.62 -15.75 13.94
CA PHE A 401 -3.28 -17.05 13.91
C PHE A 401 -3.06 -17.82 15.22
N ILE A 402 -1.81 -17.94 15.67
CA ILE A 402 -1.48 -18.72 16.86
C ILE A 402 -2.07 -18.10 18.12
N LYS A 403 -1.89 -16.79 18.33
CA LYS A 403 -2.29 -16.11 19.57
C LYS A 403 -3.80 -15.93 19.69
N ASN A 404 -4.50 -15.69 18.58
CA ASN A 404 -5.90 -15.25 18.62
C ASN A 404 -6.91 -16.27 18.07
N ILE A 405 -6.44 -17.33 17.41
CA ILE A 405 -7.32 -18.40 16.90
C ILE A 405 -6.90 -19.74 17.52
N TYR A 406 -5.66 -20.18 17.26
CA TYR A 406 -5.25 -21.55 17.60
C TYR A 406 -5.07 -21.80 19.10
N ALA A 407 -4.30 -20.97 19.81
CA ALA A 407 -4.05 -21.13 21.24
C ALA A 407 -5.32 -20.97 22.10
N PRO A 408 -6.25 -20.05 21.80
CA PRO A 408 -7.56 -20.00 22.47
C PRO A 408 -8.40 -21.27 22.30
N LEU A 409 -8.35 -21.92 21.13
CA LEU A 409 -9.09 -23.16 20.84
C LEU A 409 -8.39 -24.41 21.39
N ARG A 410 -7.04 -24.40 21.47
CA ARG A 410 -6.22 -25.50 21.97
C ARG A 410 -5.21 -24.98 23.03
N PRO A 411 -5.67 -24.65 24.24
CA PRO A 411 -4.83 -24.11 25.30
C PRO A 411 -3.91 -25.19 25.92
N GLY A 412 -2.86 -24.73 26.63
CA GLY A 412 -2.01 -25.58 27.47
C GLY A 412 -0.99 -26.44 26.72
N ARG A 413 -0.72 -26.17 25.43
CA ARG A 413 0.31 -26.88 24.66
C ARG A 413 1.70 -26.27 24.91
N PRO A 414 2.79 -27.06 24.78
CA PRO A 414 4.15 -26.55 24.95
C PRO A 414 4.54 -25.57 23.82
N ASP A 415 5.47 -24.66 24.08
CA ASP A 415 5.95 -23.68 23.09
C ASP A 415 6.41 -24.32 21.77
N LYS A 416 7.08 -25.48 21.83
CA LYS A 416 7.51 -26.24 20.65
C LYS A 416 6.32 -26.62 19.74
N HIS A 417 5.16 -26.92 20.32
CA HIS A 417 3.94 -27.21 19.56
C HIS A 417 3.44 -25.95 18.84
N TYR A 418 3.29 -24.84 19.55
CA TYR A 418 2.84 -23.58 18.95
C TYR A 418 3.80 -23.06 17.88
N LEU A 419 5.11 -23.21 18.06
CA LEU A 419 6.12 -22.88 17.06
C LEU A 419 5.98 -23.72 15.78
N ASN A 420 5.74 -25.03 15.91
CA ASN A 420 5.57 -25.90 14.74
C ASN A 420 4.29 -25.58 13.97
N ILE A 421 3.17 -25.36 14.66
CA ILE A 421 1.92 -24.92 14.02
C ILE A 421 2.10 -23.52 13.41
N GLY A 422 2.83 -22.63 14.08
CA GLY A 422 3.14 -21.30 13.56
C GLY A 422 3.94 -21.34 12.25
N ARG A 423 4.91 -22.26 12.14
CA ARG A 423 5.65 -22.49 10.89
C ARG A 423 4.77 -23.01 9.76
N ILE A 424 3.81 -23.89 10.06
CA ILE A 424 2.82 -24.36 9.07
C ILE A 424 1.91 -23.19 8.64
N ALA A 425 1.50 -22.33 9.57
CA ALA A 425 0.70 -21.16 9.25
C ALA A 425 1.41 -20.19 8.28
N ILE A 426 2.75 -20.03 8.39
CA ILE A 426 3.54 -19.25 7.42
C ILE A 426 3.38 -19.81 6.00
N VAL A 427 3.53 -21.12 5.83
CA VAL A 427 3.36 -21.78 4.53
C VAL A 427 1.93 -21.58 4.01
N GLY A 428 0.93 -21.75 4.88
CA GLY A 428 -0.47 -21.53 4.52
C GLY A 428 -0.74 -20.11 4.01
N THR A 429 -0.19 -19.09 4.67
CA THR A 429 -0.36 -17.69 4.24
C THR A 429 0.36 -17.42 2.91
N LEU A 430 1.57 -17.96 2.71
CA LEU A 430 2.30 -17.79 1.45
C LEU A 430 1.60 -18.47 0.27
N LEU A 431 1.09 -19.70 0.47
CA LEU A 431 0.29 -20.41 -0.55
C LEU A 431 -1.04 -19.71 -0.84
N GLY A 432 -1.68 -19.13 0.17
CA GLY A 432 -2.86 -18.29 -0.01
C GLY A 432 -2.58 -17.09 -0.91
N GLY A 433 -1.43 -16.43 -0.74
CA GLY A 433 -1.00 -15.36 -1.64
C GLY A 433 -0.81 -15.84 -3.08
N ILE A 434 -0.18 -17.00 -3.29
CA ILE A 434 -0.05 -17.59 -4.64
C ILE A 434 -1.43 -17.85 -5.24
N LEU A 435 -2.36 -18.43 -4.48
CA LEU A 435 -3.71 -18.71 -4.97
C LEU A 435 -4.36 -17.43 -5.52
N VAL A 436 -4.29 -16.33 -4.77
CA VAL A 436 -4.82 -15.04 -5.23
C VAL A 436 -4.11 -14.54 -6.49
N ALA A 437 -2.78 -14.66 -6.56
CA ALA A 437 -1.99 -14.26 -7.73
C ALA A 437 -2.31 -15.06 -9.00
N LEU A 438 -2.92 -16.25 -8.88
CA LEU A 438 -3.34 -17.08 -10.02
C LEU A 438 -4.76 -16.77 -10.52
N TYR A 439 -5.61 -16.19 -9.68
CA TYR A 439 -7.02 -15.92 -10.01
C TYR A 439 -7.34 -14.45 -10.26
N ILE A 440 -6.44 -13.53 -9.91
CA ILE A 440 -6.64 -12.10 -10.10
C ILE A 440 -5.75 -11.61 -11.22
N ASP A 441 -6.36 -11.19 -12.32
CA ASP A 441 -5.64 -10.68 -13.48
C ASP A 441 -5.30 -9.18 -13.37
N ASN A 442 -6.11 -8.43 -12.60
CA ASN A 442 -5.98 -6.98 -12.46
C ASN A 442 -5.58 -6.55 -11.04
N LEU A 443 -4.37 -5.99 -10.94
CA LEU A 443 -3.80 -5.43 -9.72
C LEU A 443 -4.65 -4.29 -9.14
N LEU A 444 -5.30 -3.50 -10.01
CA LEU A 444 -6.09 -2.32 -9.62
C LEU A 444 -7.33 -2.69 -8.80
N ASP A 445 -7.93 -3.85 -9.05
CA ASP A 445 -9.13 -4.30 -8.32
C ASP A 445 -8.81 -4.66 -6.86
N LEU A 446 -7.59 -5.16 -6.60
CA LEU A 446 -7.10 -5.42 -5.25
C LEU A 446 -6.79 -4.13 -4.47
N PHE A 447 -6.23 -3.11 -5.14
CA PHE A 447 -5.87 -1.84 -4.50
C PHE A 447 -7.08 -1.08 -3.93
N LYS A 448 -8.28 -1.26 -4.51
CA LYS A 448 -9.52 -0.62 -4.04
C LYS A 448 -9.83 -0.92 -2.56
N TYR A 449 -9.35 -2.04 -2.03
CA TYR A 449 -9.63 -2.49 -0.66
C TYR A 449 -8.54 -2.14 0.36
N ILE A 450 -7.34 -1.79 -0.08
CA ILE A 450 -6.17 -1.67 0.80
C ILE A 450 -6.29 -0.49 1.77
N ILE A 451 -7.00 0.58 1.39
CA ILE A 451 -7.15 1.78 2.24
C ILE A 451 -8.39 1.70 3.14
N SER A 452 -9.57 1.43 2.59
CA SER A 452 -10.83 1.55 3.33
C SER A 452 -11.14 0.36 4.23
N VAL A 453 -10.68 -0.85 3.88
CA VAL A 453 -11.07 -2.06 4.64
C VAL A 453 -10.39 -2.18 6.01
N PRO A 454 -9.08 -1.87 6.18
CA PRO A 454 -8.49 -1.84 7.51
C PRO A 454 -9.09 -0.77 8.44
N ALA A 455 -9.74 0.27 7.88
CA ALA A 455 -10.43 1.33 8.66
C ALA A 455 -11.52 0.76 9.58
N ILE A 456 -12.10 -0.40 9.22
CA ILE A 456 -13.15 -1.09 9.97
C ILE A 456 -12.74 -1.30 11.44
N TYR A 457 -11.49 -1.67 11.70
CA TYR A 457 -10.99 -1.82 13.08
C TYR A 457 -10.16 -0.62 13.54
N GLY A 458 -9.61 0.17 12.63
CA GLY A 458 -8.70 1.29 12.92
C GLY A 458 -9.20 2.27 13.98
N ALA A 459 -10.44 2.74 13.87
CA ALA A 459 -11.01 3.69 14.82
C ALA A 459 -11.15 3.11 16.24
N SER A 460 -11.48 1.83 16.35
CA SER A 460 -11.60 1.14 17.65
C SER A 460 -10.25 0.93 18.33
N VAL A 461 -9.18 0.79 17.55
CA VAL A 461 -7.80 0.75 18.06
C VAL A 461 -7.41 2.13 18.60
N TRP A 462 -7.58 3.18 17.79
CA TRP A 462 -7.30 4.56 18.22
C TRP A 462 -8.06 4.96 19.48
N LEU A 463 -9.39 4.80 19.49
CA LEU A 463 -10.20 5.18 20.65
C LEU A 463 -9.92 4.31 21.87
N GLY A 464 -9.63 3.01 21.71
CA GLY A 464 -9.44 2.16 22.89
C GLY A 464 -8.13 2.40 23.63
N PHE A 465 -7.12 2.99 22.98
CA PHE A 465 -5.91 3.52 23.63
C PHE A 465 -6.12 4.86 24.35
N LEU A 466 -7.13 5.64 23.97
CA LEU A 466 -7.29 7.02 24.44
C LEU A 466 -8.51 7.24 25.32
N TRP A 467 -9.55 6.41 25.19
CA TRP A 467 -10.86 6.62 25.77
C TRP A 467 -11.36 5.39 26.53
N ARG A 468 -11.63 5.58 27.82
CA ARG A 468 -12.08 4.51 28.74
C ARG A 468 -13.48 4.04 28.45
N ARG A 469 -14.37 4.94 28.02
CA ARG A 469 -15.81 4.66 27.82
C ARG A 469 -16.10 3.79 26.60
N LEU A 470 -15.14 3.58 25.70
CA LEU A 470 -15.28 2.68 24.56
C LEU A 470 -15.66 1.27 25.03
N THR A 471 -16.80 0.77 24.53
CA THR A 471 -17.38 -0.51 24.97
C THR A 471 -17.15 -1.61 23.93
N LYS A 472 -17.15 -2.86 24.39
CA LYS A 472 -17.09 -4.05 23.52
C LYS A 472 -18.24 -4.07 22.49
N THR A 473 -19.46 -3.78 22.95
CA THR A 473 -20.66 -3.81 22.11
C THR A 473 -20.61 -2.74 21.02
N ALA A 474 -20.10 -1.55 21.34
CA ALA A 474 -19.91 -0.49 20.36
C ALA A 474 -18.94 -0.91 19.25
N VAL A 475 -17.81 -1.54 19.60
CA VAL A 475 -16.85 -2.05 18.62
C VAL A 475 -17.48 -3.11 17.73
N ILE A 476 -18.21 -4.08 18.28
CA ILE A 476 -18.85 -5.15 17.49
C ILE A 476 -19.85 -4.56 16.49
N ILE A 477 -20.75 -3.68 16.94
CA ILE A 477 -21.77 -3.09 16.06
C ILE A 477 -21.11 -2.20 14.99
N GLN A 478 -20.12 -1.39 15.37
CA GLN A 478 -19.40 -0.54 14.41
C GLN A 478 -18.66 -1.38 13.37
N VAL A 479 -17.98 -2.45 13.76
CA VAL A 479 -17.29 -3.36 12.83
C VAL A 479 -18.27 -3.98 11.85
N VAL A 480 -19.44 -4.47 12.32
CA VAL A 480 -20.47 -5.03 11.44
C VAL A 480 -20.99 -3.99 10.45
N LEU A 481 -21.35 -2.79 10.92
CA LEU A 481 -21.86 -1.73 10.05
C LEU A 481 -20.82 -1.28 9.02
N CYS A 482 -19.56 -1.09 9.43
CA CYS A 482 -18.50 -0.69 8.52
C CYS A 482 -18.13 -1.82 7.54
N LEU A 483 -18.17 -3.09 7.95
CA LEU A 483 -18.01 -4.22 7.04
C LEU A 483 -19.11 -4.25 5.98
N MET A 484 -20.35 -3.97 6.39
CA MET A 484 -21.47 -3.87 5.45
C MET A 484 -21.27 -2.74 4.44
N ILE A 485 -20.89 -1.53 4.90
CA ILE A 485 -20.77 -0.35 4.03
C ILE A 485 -19.51 -0.41 3.16
N TYR A 486 -18.37 -0.85 3.67
CA TYR A 486 -17.10 -0.77 2.93
C TYR A 486 -16.82 -2.00 2.06
N ALA A 487 -17.38 -3.17 2.42
CA ALA A 487 -17.10 -4.42 1.72
C ALA A 487 -18.37 -5.10 1.17
N VAL A 488 -19.39 -5.37 1.99
CA VAL A 488 -20.51 -6.23 1.55
C VAL A 488 -21.40 -5.51 0.53
N ILE A 489 -21.94 -4.34 0.85
CA ILE A 489 -22.87 -3.60 -0.02
C ILE A 489 -22.20 -3.21 -1.34
N PRO A 490 -20.97 -2.63 -1.37
CA PRO A 490 -20.29 -2.29 -2.60
C PRO A 490 -20.16 -3.46 -3.57
N ASN A 491 -19.79 -4.65 -3.06
CA ASN A 491 -19.62 -5.86 -3.87
C ASN A 491 -20.96 -6.50 -4.26
N LEU A 492 -21.92 -6.53 -3.34
CA LEU A 492 -23.22 -7.15 -3.57
C LEU A 492 -24.03 -6.35 -4.60
N PHE A 493 -24.09 -5.02 -4.46
CA PHE A 493 -24.83 -4.16 -5.40
C PHE A 493 -24.11 -4.08 -6.74
N GLN A 494 -22.77 -4.12 -6.73
CA GLN A 494 -22.03 -4.33 -7.96
C GLN A 494 -22.39 -5.68 -8.58
N GLY A 495 -22.72 -6.75 -7.87
CA GLY A 495 -23.08 -8.05 -8.47
C GLY A 495 -24.53 -8.18 -8.94
N MET A 496 -25.43 -7.28 -8.53
CA MET A 496 -26.88 -7.45 -8.68
C MET A 496 -27.48 -6.57 -9.79
N ASP A 497 -28.19 -7.19 -10.72
CA ASP A 497 -28.81 -6.46 -11.84
C ASP A 497 -29.82 -5.40 -11.41
N TRP A 498 -30.66 -5.72 -10.41
CA TRP A 498 -31.65 -4.77 -9.90
C TRP A 498 -31.00 -3.48 -9.36
N ALA A 499 -29.80 -3.56 -8.79
CA ALA A 499 -29.09 -2.40 -8.28
C ALA A 499 -28.43 -1.62 -9.43
N ARG A 500 -27.85 -2.32 -10.40
CA ARG A 500 -27.20 -1.70 -11.57
C ARG A 500 -28.16 -0.99 -12.52
N THR A 501 -29.47 -1.27 -12.47
CA THR A 501 -30.47 -0.64 -13.35
C THR A 501 -31.41 0.32 -12.60
N ASN A 502 -31.31 0.40 -11.27
CA ASN A 502 -32.20 1.23 -10.47
C ASN A 502 -31.95 2.74 -10.73
N PRO A 503 -32.94 3.51 -11.21
CA PRO A 503 -32.77 4.94 -11.48
C PRO A 503 -32.30 5.75 -10.27
N ALA A 504 -32.64 5.35 -9.05
CA ALA A 504 -32.19 6.02 -7.83
C ALA A 504 -30.67 5.92 -7.61
N PHE A 505 -30.03 4.87 -8.15
CA PHE A 505 -28.59 4.62 -8.04
C PHE A 505 -27.80 5.12 -9.26
N LEU A 506 -28.46 5.35 -10.40
CA LEU A 506 -27.86 5.84 -11.64
C LEU A 506 -27.75 7.36 -11.73
N LYS A 507 -27.63 8.03 -10.58
CA LYS A 507 -27.45 9.49 -10.55
C LYS A 507 -26.03 9.88 -10.97
N GLU A 508 -25.94 10.93 -11.77
CA GLU A 508 -24.69 11.48 -12.30
C GLU A 508 -24.52 12.95 -11.88
N THR A 509 -23.27 13.41 -11.85
CA THR A 509 -22.95 14.82 -11.69
C THR A 509 -23.26 15.61 -12.96
N LYS A 510 -23.46 16.93 -12.84
CA LYS A 510 -23.62 17.80 -14.00
C LYS A 510 -22.29 17.98 -14.72
N ALA A 511 -22.33 18.02 -16.05
CA ALA A 511 -21.17 18.40 -16.86
C ALA A 511 -20.71 19.83 -16.48
N GLN A 512 -19.40 20.06 -16.40
CA GLN A 512 -18.84 21.37 -16.05
C GLN A 512 -17.84 21.79 -17.12
N VAL A 513 -17.99 23.01 -17.65
CA VAL A 513 -17.01 23.61 -18.57
C VAL A 513 -16.05 24.44 -17.73
N VAL A 514 -14.75 24.14 -17.80
CA VAL A 514 -13.70 24.89 -17.08
C VAL A 514 -12.78 25.52 -18.11
N THR A 515 -12.60 26.84 -18.03
CA THR A 515 -11.63 27.57 -18.85
C THR A 515 -10.25 27.45 -18.20
N ILE A 516 -9.29 26.94 -18.95
CA ILE A 516 -7.93 26.67 -18.49
C ILE A 516 -6.97 27.54 -19.28
N THR A 517 -6.07 28.22 -18.57
CA THR A 517 -5.00 28.99 -19.18
C THR A 517 -3.80 28.07 -19.34
N THR A 518 -3.35 27.83 -20.57
CA THR A 518 -2.20 26.97 -20.88
C THR A 518 -1.28 27.66 -21.87
N GLY A 519 0.00 27.29 -21.88
CA GLY A 519 0.91 27.71 -22.93
C GLY A 519 0.49 27.08 -24.27
N ALA A 520 0.47 27.89 -25.32
CA ALA A 520 0.15 27.44 -26.67
C ALA A 520 1.14 26.36 -27.11
N LEU A 521 0.61 25.21 -27.56
CA LEU A 521 1.41 24.18 -28.19
C LEU A 521 1.69 24.56 -29.66
N GLN A 522 2.61 23.86 -30.31
CA GLN A 522 2.86 24.04 -31.76
C GLN A 522 1.56 23.96 -32.57
N ARG A 523 0.73 22.97 -32.26
CA ARG A 523 -0.63 22.82 -32.79
C ARG A 523 -1.53 24.05 -32.60
N ASP A 524 -1.39 24.79 -31.51
CA ASP A 524 -2.21 25.99 -31.26
C ASP A 524 -1.74 27.19 -32.09
N VAL A 525 -0.46 27.23 -32.43
CA VAL A 525 0.09 28.22 -33.37
C VAL A 525 -0.32 27.88 -34.79
N ASP A 526 -0.21 26.61 -35.16
CA ASP A 526 -0.59 26.10 -36.48
C ASP A 526 -2.10 26.30 -36.75
N GLU A 527 -2.94 26.20 -35.71
CA GLU A 527 -4.38 26.44 -35.78
C GLU A 527 -4.77 27.92 -35.53
N GLY A 528 -3.80 28.84 -35.45
CA GLY A 528 -4.04 30.28 -35.32
C GLY A 528 -4.61 30.74 -33.98
N ARG A 529 -4.61 29.87 -32.96
CA ARG A 529 -5.04 30.19 -31.59
C ARG A 529 -3.99 30.96 -30.80
N ALA A 530 -2.74 30.97 -31.26
CA ALA A 530 -1.62 31.72 -30.70
C ALA A 530 -0.65 32.13 -31.79
N ASN A 531 0.18 33.15 -31.54
CA ASN A 531 1.20 33.61 -32.47
C ASN A 531 2.54 32.89 -32.27
N ARG A 532 2.79 32.36 -31.07
CA ARG A 532 4.00 31.62 -30.74
C ARG A 532 3.76 30.52 -29.71
N VAL A 533 4.56 29.46 -29.78
CA VAL A 533 4.55 28.39 -28.79
C VAL A 533 4.90 28.97 -27.42
N GLY A 534 4.13 28.61 -26.40
CA GLY A 534 4.24 29.13 -25.04
C GLY A 534 3.44 30.42 -24.77
N GLU A 535 2.74 31.00 -25.75
CA GLU A 535 1.82 32.11 -25.51
C GLU A 535 0.61 31.64 -24.67
N SER A 536 0.21 32.44 -23.68
CA SER A 536 -0.87 32.07 -22.76
C SER A 536 -2.23 32.12 -23.45
N ILE A 537 -2.83 30.96 -23.69
CA ILE A 537 -4.16 30.82 -24.32
C ILE A 537 -5.18 30.26 -23.34
N GLN A 538 -6.45 30.68 -23.49
CA GLN A 538 -7.57 30.11 -22.75
C GLN A 538 -8.25 29.02 -23.58
N LYS A 539 -8.33 27.81 -23.03
CA LYS A 539 -9.05 26.67 -23.61
C LYS A 539 -10.20 26.27 -22.71
N GLU A 540 -11.37 26.10 -23.29
CA GLU A 540 -12.49 25.47 -22.60
C GLU A 540 -12.28 23.96 -22.56
N HIS A 541 -12.38 23.37 -21.36
CA HIS A 541 -12.29 21.95 -21.16
C HIS A 541 -13.59 21.46 -20.49
N VAL A 542 -14.31 20.57 -21.16
CA VAL A 542 -15.55 19.99 -20.65
C VAL A 542 -15.22 18.79 -19.77
N ILE A 543 -15.53 18.88 -18.48
CA ILE A 543 -15.45 17.78 -17.55
C ILE A 543 -16.73 16.93 -17.71
N PRO A 544 -16.63 15.65 -18.11
CA PRO A 544 -17.79 14.80 -18.32
C PRO A 544 -18.52 14.50 -17.00
N PRO A 545 -19.84 14.25 -17.07
CA PRO A 545 -20.61 13.69 -15.95
C PRO A 545 -19.91 12.46 -15.36
N SER A 546 -19.94 12.35 -14.04
CA SER A 546 -19.42 11.20 -13.32
C SER A 546 -20.53 10.55 -12.51
N GLY A 547 -20.50 9.22 -12.40
CA GLY A 547 -21.44 8.48 -11.54
C GLY A 547 -21.28 8.87 -10.07
N ILE A 548 -22.39 9.04 -9.37
CA ILE A 548 -22.40 9.39 -7.94
C ILE A 548 -22.29 8.12 -7.09
N PHE A 549 -23.24 7.19 -7.25
CA PHE A 549 -23.30 5.96 -6.45
C PHE A 549 -22.61 4.77 -7.10
N PHE A 550 -22.40 4.78 -8.42
CA PHE A 550 -21.53 3.83 -9.12
C PHE A 550 -20.28 4.55 -9.63
N GLU A 551 -19.15 3.84 -9.74
CA GLU A 551 -17.92 4.39 -10.33
C GLU A 551 -18.16 4.99 -11.72
N GLN A 552 -19.00 4.32 -12.52
CA GLN A 552 -19.41 4.80 -13.84
C GLN A 552 -20.88 4.49 -14.07
N VAL A 553 -21.56 5.39 -14.78
CA VAL A 553 -22.91 5.18 -15.32
C VAL A 553 -22.80 5.35 -16.82
N ALA A 554 -23.16 4.32 -17.57
CA ALA A 554 -23.04 4.33 -19.03
C ALA A 554 -24.23 3.61 -19.67
N LEU A 555 -24.47 3.85 -20.96
CA LEU A 555 -25.46 3.11 -21.72
C LEU A 555 -25.08 1.63 -21.76
N THR A 556 -26.07 0.74 -21.75
CA THR A 556 -25.84 -0.72 -21.85
C THR A 556 -25.29 -1.09 -23.23
N ASP A 557 -25.74 -0.38 -24.26
CA ASP A 557 -25.22 -0.46 -25.63
C ASP A 557 -24.74 0.94 -26.06
N PRO A 558 -23.42 1.15 -26.21
CA PRO A 558 -22.87 2.43 -26.66
C PRO A 558 -23.29 2.85 -28.08
N GLN A 559 -23.69 1.92 -28.93
CA GLN A 559 -24.10 2.20 -30.32
C GLN A 559 -25.57 2.63 -30.44
N ASN A 560 -26.37 2.40 -29.39
CA ASN A 560 -27.77 2.77 -29.35
C ASN A 560 -28.02 3.84 -28.25
N PRO A 561 -28.22 5.11 -28.62
CA PRO A 561 -28.46 6.21 -27.67
C PRO A 561 -29.70 6.01 -26.77
N ASP A 562 -30.68 5.22 -27.20
CA ASP A 562 -31.92 4.93 -26.45
C ASP A 562 -31.77 3.74 -25.49
N SER A 563 -30.60 3.10 -25.47
CA SER A 563 -30.31 1.97 -24.59
C SER A 563 -30.39 2.38 -23.11
N PRO A 564 -30.93 1.54 -22.21
CA PRO A 564 -31.01 1.89 -20.80
C PRO A 564 -29.62 2.08 -20.19
N LYS A 565 -29.47 3.09 -19.34
CA LYS A 565 -28.26 3.30 -18.53
C LYS A 565 -28.09 2.19 -17.51
N ARG A 566 -26.83 1.86 -17.23
CA ARG A 566 -26.43 0.85 -16.25
C ARG A 566 -25.23 1.34 -15.43
N GLY A 567 -25.22 0.94 -14.16
CA GLY A 567 -24.12 1.22 -13.24
C GLY A 567 -23.00 0.19 -13.40
N PHE A 568 -21.77 0.66 -13.49
CA PHE A 568 -20.57 -0.13 -13.65
C PHE A 568 -19.56 0.17 -12.54
N GLY A 569 -18.73 -0.83 -12.21
CA GLY A 569 -17.73 -0.74 -11.16
C GLY A 569 -18.30 -0.77 -9.75
N ARG A 570 -17.49 -0.32 -8.78
CA ARG A 570 -17.81 -0.35 -7.36
C ARG A 570 -19.01 0.55 -7.04
N PHE A 571 -19.91 0.06 -6.20
CA PHE A 571 -20.96 0.89 -5.60
C PHE A 571 -20.42 1.68 -4.38
N ASN A 572 -20.59 3.00 -4.40
CA ASN A 572 -20.17 3.94 -3.35
C ASN A 572 -21.22 4.03 -2.24
N ALA A 573 -21.31 2.97 -1.44
CA ALA A 573 -22.24 2.89 -0.31
C ALA A 573 -22.05 4.02 0.71
N GLU A 574 -20.85 4.58 0.82
CA GLU A 574 -20.56 5.72 1.69
C GLU A 574 -21.36 6.96 1.27
N LEU A 575 -21.30 7.32 -0.01
CA LEU A 575 -22.03 8.47 -0.56
C LEU A 575 -23.54 8.22 -0.51
N TRP A 576 -23.96 6.97 -0.69
CA TRP A 576 -25.37 6.58 -0.52
C TRP A 576 -25.86 6.84 0.91
N VAL A 577 -25.10 6.43 1.93
CA VAL A 577 -25.45 6.72 3.34
C VAL A 577 -25.44 8.22 3.61
N VAL A 578 -24.45 8.96 3.10
CA VAL A 578 -24.42 10.43 3.26
C VAL A 578 -25.64 11.10 2.60
N SER A 579 -26.12 10.58 1.46
CA SER A 579 -27.30 11.11 0.78
C SER A 579 -28.59 10.99 1.62
N TRP A 580 -28.66 10.05 2.57
CA TRP A 580 -29.82 9.93 3.48
C TRP A 580 -29.99 11.13 4.40
N PHE A 581 -28.93 11.91 4.59
CA PHE A 581 -28.94 13.15 5.36
C PHE A 581 -29.27 14.38 4.49
N GLY A 582 -29.72 14.18 3.25
CA GLY A 582 -30.16 15.26 2.36
C GLY A 582 -29.04 15.97 1.59
N VAL A 583 -27.83 15.40 1.54
CA VAL A 583 -26.71 15.96 0.77
C VAL A 583 -26.91 15.71 -0.73
N ASP A 584 -26.96 16.78 -1.52
CA ASP A 584 -26.97 16.70 -2.99
C ASP A 584 -25.54 16.72 -3.55
N PHE A 585 -25.23 15.70 -4.35
CA PHE A 585 -23.92 15.51 -4.98
C PHE A 585 -23.91 15.94 -6.45
N SER A 586 -25.05 16.35 -7.03
CA SER A 586 -25.18 16.62 -8.46
C SER A 586 -24.24 17.73 -8.98
N GLY A 587 -23.90 18.71 -8.13
CA GLY A 587 -23.00 19.81 -8.47
C GLY A 587 -21.51 19.55 -8.22
N MET A 588 -21.14 18.36 -7.70
CA MET A 588 -19.76 18.08 -7.30
C MET A 588 -18.91 17.51 -8.46
N LYS A 589 -17.59 17.75 -8.39
CA LYS A 589 -16.61 17.11 -9.27
C LYS A 589 -16.29 15.69 -8.80
N LYS A 590 -15.83 14.82 -9.71
CA LYS A 590 -15.37 13.45 -9.38
C LYS A 590 -14.41 13.42 -8.18
N ALA A 591 -13.41 14.29 -8.16
CA ALA A 591 -12.45 14.39 -7.07
C ALA A 591 -13.11 14.71 -5.70
N GLN A 592 -14.19 15.51 -5.69
CA GLN A 592 -14.93 15.84 -4.47
C GLN A 592 -15.77 14.65 -3.97
N LEU A 593 -16.37 13.87 -4.88
CA LEU A 593 -17.06 12.62 -4.53
C LEU A 593 -16.10 11.62 -3.88
N VAL A 594 -14.91 11.45 -4.47
CA VAL A 594 -13.84 10.60 -3.93
C VAL A 594 -13.41 11.09 -2.55
N ALA A 595 -13.21 12.39 -2.37
CA ALA A 595 -12.87 12.98 -1.08
C ALA A 595 -13.97 12.75 -0.03
N GLY A 596 -15.24 12.93 -0.40
CA GLY A 596 -16.39 12.69 0.46
C GLY A 596 -16.44 11.25 0.98
N ARG A 597 -16.15 10.27 0.11
CA ARG A 597 -16.03 8.86 0.51
C ARG A 597 -14.94 8.65 1.56
N PHE A 598 -13.73 9.17 1.33
CA PHE A 598 -12.63 8.96 2.28
C PHE A 598 -12.82 9.74 3.59
N PHE A 599 -13.46 10.91 3.57
CA PHE A 599 -13.86 11.59 4.81
C PHE A 599 -14.88 10.77 5.59
N PHE A 600 -15.84 10.14 4.91
CA PHE A 600 -16.76 9.20 5.54
C PHE A 600 -15.98 8.06 6.20
N ASP A 601 -15.06 7.42 5.47
CA ASP A 601 -14.21 6.33 6.00
C ASP A 601 -13.43 6.75 7.26
N ALA A 602 -12.94 7.99 7.28
CA ALA A 602 -12.16 8.53 8.38
C ALA A 602 -13.01 8.89 9.63
N ILE A 603 -14.25 9.36 9.45
CA ILE A 603 -15.06 9.97 10.51
C ILE A 603 -16.15 9.03 11.01
N PHE A 604 -16.87 8.38 10.10
CA PHE A 604 -18.07 7.60 10.39
C PHE A 604 -17.83 6.49 11.44
N PRO A 605 -16.71 5.73 11.41
CA PRO A 605 -16.44 4.75 12.46
C PRO A 605 -16.36 5.36 13.86
N PHE A 606 -15.77 6.55 14.02
CA PHE A 606 -15.69 7.23 15.32
C PHE A 606 -17.07 7.68 15.80
N VAL A 607 -17.90 8.21 14.89
CA VAL A 607 -19.28 8.63 15.21
C VAL A 607 -20.08 7.45 15.77
N LEU A 608 -20.04 6.29 15.09
CA LEU A 608 -20.68 5.06 15.58
C LEU A 608 -20.15 4.64 16.95
N LEU A 609 -18.83 4.63 17.12
CA LEU A 609 -18.21 4.24 18.39
C LEU A 609 -18.63 5.15 19.54
N PHE A 610 -18.70 6.47 19.35
CA PHE A 610 -19.15 7.39 20.38
C PHE A 610 -20.62 7.16 20.73
N LEU A 611 -21.52 7.22 19.74
CA LEU A 611 -22.97 7.10 19.95
C LEU A 611 -23.33 5.79 20.66
N ILE A 612 -22.81 4.66 20.17
CA ILE A 612 -23.13 3.35 20.72
C ILE A 612 -22.46 3.14 22.08
N SER A 613 -21.26 3.68 22.31
CA SER A 613 -20.58 3.55 23.62
C SER A 613 -21.34 4.26 24.74
N PHE A 614 -21.99 5.40 24.45
CA PHE A 614 -22.83 6.08 25.44
C PHE A 614 -24.08 5.27 25.80
N MET A 615 -24.64 4.52 24.85
CA MET A 615 -25.85 3.70 25.03
C MET A 615 -25.58 2.31 25.62
N THR A 616 -24.31 1.88 25.72
CA THR A 616 -23.95 0.51 26.10
C THR A 616 -23.19 0.44 27.43
N ARG A 617 -23.16 -0.76 28.03
CA ARG A 617 -22.50 -1.00 29.32
C ARG A 617 -20.97 -0.86 29.20
N PRO A 618 -20.32 -0.10 30.09
CA PRO A 618 -18.87 0.04 30.09
C PRO A 618 -18.15 -1.26 30.47
N VAL A 619 -16.88 -1.37 30.09
CA VAL A 619 -15.99 -2.43 30.58
C VAL A 619 -15.74 -2.22 32.07
N PRO A 620 -15.66 -3.28 32.90
CA PRO A 620 -15.39 -3.15 34.33
C PRO A 620 -14.14 -2.31 34.63
N GLU A 621 -14.23 -1.42 35.62
CA GLU A 621 -13.16 -0.45 35.92
C GLU A 621 -11.83 -1.12 36.26
N LYS A 622 -11.86 -2.24 36.99
CA LYS A 622 -10.66 -3.03 37.33
C LYS A 622 -9.88 -3.50 36.09
N ASP A 623 -10.57 -3.88 35.03
CA ASP A 623 -9.93 -4.32 33.79
C ASP A 623 -9.35 -3.15 33.01
N LEU A 624 -10.06 -2.02 32.98
CA LEU A 624 -9.57 -0.77 32.39
C LEU A 624 -8.33 -0.27 33.12
N ASP A 625 -8.36 -0.21 34.45
CA ASP A 625 -7.25 0.26 35.27
C ASP A 625 -6.01 -0.61 35.07
N ARG A 626 -6.18 -1.94 34.97
CA ARG A 626 -5.06 -2.82 34.63
C ARG A 626 -4.50 -2.53 33.24
N PHE A 627 -5.34 -2.39 32.22
CA PHE A 627 -4.89 -2.11 30.86
C PHE A 627 -4.13 -0.78 30.78
N PHE A 628 -4.72 0.29 31.33
CA PHE A 628 -4.11 1.62 31.29
C PHE A 628 -2.89 1.75 32.21
N ALA A 629 -2.83 0.99 33.31
CA ALA A 629 -1.61 0.89 34.12
C ALA A 629 -0.45 0.33 33.30
N VAL A 630 -0.66 -0.77 32.56
CA VAL A 630 0.35 -1.34 31.67
C VAL A 630 0.76 -0.34 30.58
N LEU A 631 -0.22 0.27 29.90
CA LEU A 631 0.00 1.23 28.83
C LEU A 631 0.83 2.44 29.26
N HIS A 632 0.61 2.94 30.48
CA HIS A 632 1.29 4.12 30.98
C HIS A 632 2.60 3.82 31.71
N THR A 633 2.91 2.55 31.95
CA THR A 633 4.18 2.10 32.54
C THR A 633 5.28 2.04 31.49
N PRO A 634 6.35 2.86 31.60
CA PRO A 634 7.49 2.78 30.70
C PRO A 634 8.16 1.41 30.74
N VAL A 635 8.70 0.97 29.61
CA VAL A 635 9.43 -0.29 29.51
C VAL A 635 10.75 -0.19 30.29
N GLN A 636 11.03 -1.17 31.14
CA GLN A 636 12.29 -1.22 31.91
C GLN A 636 13.38 -2.02 31.19
N PRO A 637 14.67 -1.82 31.52
CA PRO A 637 15.79 -2.49 30.85
C PRO A 637 15.80 -4.02 31.04
N THR A 638 15.35 -4.51 32.19
CA THR A 638 15.28 -5.94 32.50
C THR A 638 13.84 -6.40 32.67
N ASP A 639 13.55 -7.66 32.31
CA ASP A 639 12.20 -8.22 32.37
C ASP A 639 11.66 -8.25 33.81
N GLU A 640 12.53 -8.47 34.80
CA GLU A 640 12.15 -8.49 36.22
C GLU A 640 11.76 -7.11 36.73
N GLU A 641 12.56 -6.07 36.43
CA GLU A 641 12.22 -4.69 36.77
C GLU A 641 10.93 -4.25 36.05
N ASP A 642 10.75 -4.69 34.80
CA ASP A 642 9.58 -4.36 33.99
C ASP A 642 8.30 -4.92 34.59
N ARG A 643 8.32 -6.19 35.01
CA ARG A 643 7.20 -6.83 35.70
C ARG A 643 6.89 -6.15 37.02
N ARG A 644 7.90 -5.83 37.84
CA ARG A 644 7.73 -5.10 39.11
C ARG A 644 7.11 -3.72 38.90
N ALA A 645 7.60 -2.95 37.92
CA ALA A 645 7.08 -1.62 37.63
C ALA A 645 5.62 -1.66 37.17
N VAL A 646 5.25 -2.65 36.36
CA VAL A 646 3.86 -2.85 35.93
C VAL A 646 2.97 -3.24 37.11
N GLU A 647 3.40 -4.18 37.95
CA GLU A 647 2.63 -4.61 39.12
C GLU A 647 2.44 -3.49 40.14
N ASP A 648 3.47 -2.67 40.39
CA ASP A 648 3.37 -1.49 41.26
C ASP A 648 2.35 -0.48 40.73
N ASN A 649 2.39 -0.15 39.42
CA ASN A 649 1.44 0.78 38.82
C ASN A 649 0.01 0.21 38.75
N ILE A 650 -0.16 -1.11 38.65
CA ILE A 650 -1.50 -1.75 38.75
C ILE A 650 -2.05 -1.60 40.17
N ARG A 651 -1.21 -1.83 41.20
CA ARG A 651 -1.63 -1.68 42.62
C ARG A 651 -1.90 -0.23 42.99
N ASN A 652 -1.09 0.69 42.45
CA ASN A 652 -1.10 2.12 42.78
C ASN A 652 -1.59 2.99 41.61
N PHE A 653 -2.64 2.56 40.89
CA PHE A 653 -3.06 3.20 39.65
C PHE A 653 -3.47 4.68 39.79
N GLU A 654 -3.89 5.12 40.97
CA GLU A 654 -4.17 6.53 41.25
C GLU A 654 -2.96 7.45 41.00
N ARG A 655 -1.72 6.95 41.16
CA ARG A 655 -0.51 7.71 40.81
C ARG A 655 -0.41 7.97 39.31
N VAL A 656 -0.87 7.01 38.50
CA VAL A 656 -0.90 7.11 37.04
C VAL A 656 -1.99 8.09 36.61
N LYS A 657 -3.20 8.03 37.22
CA LYS A 657 -4.32 8.94 36.92
C LYS A 657 -3.97 10.42 37.07
N LYS A 658 -3.13 10.76 38.07
CA LYS A 658 -2.69 12.15 38.33
C LYS A 658 -1.94 12.81 37.16
N ARG A 659 -1.42 12.03 36.21
CA ARG A 659 -0.66 12.55 35.05
C ARG A 659 -1.53 12.86 33.82
N ARG A 660 -2.85 12.62 33.90
CA ARG A 660 -3.79 12.90 32.83
C ARG A 660 -3.92 14.40 32.58
N VAL A 661 -4.06 14.78 31.31
CA VAL A 661 -4.39 16.14 30.88
C VAL A 661 -5.76 16.57 31.42
N PHE A 662 -6.70 15.63 31.47
CA PHE A 662 -8.08 15.85 31.92
C PHE A 662 -8.43 14.94 33.12
N PRO A 663 -8.08 15.33 34.36
CA PRO A 663 -8.13 14.44 35.53
C PRO A 663 -9.50 13.82 35.84
N ARG A 664 -10.59 14.55 35.59
CA ARG A 664 -11.98 14.10 35.86
C ARG A 664 -12.67 13.48 34.65
N SER A 665 -11.95 13.29 33.54
CA SER A 665 -12.54 12.77 32.31
C SER A 665 -12.28 11.27 32.12
N GLN A 666 -12.99 10.68 31.16
CA GLN A 666 -12.75 9.30 30.69
C GLN A 666 -11.60 9.20 29.67
N TRP A 667 -10.86 10.28 29.43
CA TRP A 667 -9.73 10.31 28.51
C TRP A 667 -8.42 9.97 29.22
N GLU A 668 -7.63 9.09 28.61
CA GLU A 668 -6.35 8.57 29.09
C GLU A 668 -5.17 9.23 28.37
N ILE A 669 -5.32 10.53 28.11
CA ILE A 669 -4.30 11.36 27.47
C ILE A 669 -3.43 11.94 28.58
N HIS A 670 -2.14 11.66 28.53
CA HIS A 670 -1.15 12.22 29.46
C HIS A 670 -0.42 13.40 28.81
N TRP A 671 0.09 14.31 29.65
CA TRP A 671 0.93 15.41 29.16
C TRP A 671 2.14 14.86 28.38
N PRO A 672 2.36 15.33 27.14
CA PRO A 672 3.53 14.92 26.36
C PRO A 672 4.81 15.32 27.09
N ARG A 673 5.84 14.48 27.00
CA ARG A 673 7.18 14.82 27.51
C ARG A 673 7.87 15.78 26.52
N PRO A 674 8.90 16.53 26.92
CA PRO A 674 9.68 17.38 26.00
C PRO A 674 10.17 16.63 24.75
N VAL A 675 10.59 15.37 24.92
CA VAL A 675 11.01 14.51 23.80
C VAL A 675 9.86 14.18 22.83
N ASP A 676 8.61 14.18 23.30
CA ASP A 676 7.45 13.94 22.46
C ASP A 676 7.11 15.14 21.57
N TYR A 677 7.27 16.36 22.09
CA TYR A 677 7.18 17.59 21.30
C TYR A 677 8.28 17.63 20.23
N LEU A 678 9.52 17.37 20.61
CA LEU A 678 10.64 17.32 19.67
C LEU A 678 10.44 16.24 18.60
N GLY A 679 10.00 15.04 19.00
CA GLY A 679 9.76 13.94 18.07
C GLY A 679 8.64 14.22 17.08
N PHE A 680 7.49 14.72 17.56
CA PHE A 680 6.34 15.00 16.70
C PHE A 680 6.56 16.21 15.78
N PHE A 681 6.94 17.36 16.34
CA PHE A 681 7.16 18.58 15.55
C PHE A 681 8.44 18.50 14.70
N GLY A 682 9.50 17.85 15.20
CA GLY A 682 10.68 17.54 14.39
C GLY A 682 10.37 16.63 13.20
N SER A 683 9.42 15.70 13.35
CA SER A 683 8.94 14.89 12.22
C SER A 683 8.21 15.74 11.18
N TRP A 684 7.43 16.75 11.58
CA TRP A 684 6.81 17.69 10.64
C TRP A 684 7.83 18.54 9.87
N VAL A 685 8.95 18.90 10.51
CA VAL A 685 10.08 19.54 9.79
C VAL A 685 10.63 18.60 8.70
N LEU A 686 10.80 17.31 9.00
CA LEU A 686 11.24 16.32 8.01
C LEU A 686 10.23 16.14 6.86
N VAL A 687 8.92 16.24 7.13
CA VAL A 687 7.89 16.31 6.07
C VAL A 687 8.16 17.49 5.14
N GLY A 688 8.39 18.68 5.70
CA GLY A 688 8.73 19.88 4.94
C GLY A 688 10.02 19.72 4.12
N VAL A 689 11.06 19.10 4.70
CA VAL A 689 12.32 18.82 3.99
C VAL A 689 12.11 17.90 2.80
N ILE A 690 11.31 16.83 2.93
CA ILE A 690 11.05 15.91 1.81
C ILE A 690 10.26 16.59 0.69
N ILE A 691 9.25 17.38 1.04
CA ILE A 691 8.48 18.16 0.04
C ILE A 691 9.40 19.17 -0.64
N PHE A 692 10.26 19.85 0.12
CA PHE A 692 11.24 20.79 -0.42
C PHE A 692 12.25 20.10 -1.36
N LEU A 693 12.75 18.91 -1.00
CA LEU A 693 13.66 18.15 -1.86
C LEU A 693 13.00 17.69 -3.15
N LEU A 694 11.73 17.26 -3.10
CA LEU A 694 10.96 16.92 -4.29
C LEU A 694 10.77 18.16 -5.17
N TRP A 695 10.38 19.30 -4.58
CA TRP A 695 10.25 20.56 -5.30
C TRP A 695 11.58 21.00 -5.91
N LEU A 696 12.68 20.92 -5.15
CA LEU A 696 14.01 21.26 -5.62
C LEU A 696 14.39 20.41 -6.84
N MET A 697 14.25 19.08 -6.74
CA MET A 697 14.54 18.14 -7.83
C MET A 697 13.81 18.51 -9.13
N VAL A 698 12.56 18.95 -9.03
CA VAL A 698 11.69 19.33 -10.15
C VAL A 698 12.04 20.69 -10.76
N ASN A 699 12.76 21.54 -10.03
CA ASN A 699 13.11 22.90 -10.45
C ASN A 699 14.58 23.05 -10.85
N ILE A 700 15.40 22.00 -10.73
CA ILE A 700 16.77 22.00 -11.25
C ILE A 700 16.68 21.97 -12.79
N ARG A 701 17.24 23.00 -13.44
CA ARG A 701 17.33 23.11 -14.90
C ARG A 701 18.77 22.93 -15.35
#